data_AF-A0A7K5D7G0-F1
#
_entry.id   AF-A0A7K5D7G0-F1
#
_cell.length_a   1.000
_cell.length_b   1.000
_cell.length_c   1.000
_cell.angle_alpha   90.00
_cell.angle_beta   90.00
_cell.angle_gamma   90.00
#
_symmetry.space_group_name_H-M   'P 1'
#
loop_
_entity.id
_entity.type
_entity.pdbx_description
1 polymer ?
#
loop_
_entity_poly.entity_id
_entity_poly.type
_entity_poly.pdbx_seq_one_letter_code
_entity_poly.pdbx_strand_id
1 'polypeptide(L)'
;FTEPSPVLELKAEYVGVTSVNLTWEVNDTASDSYTYRIEVAEDTPTRNVTSSDHKAEVTGLIPGTMYNFTVFAVAADNETEGEGRSIDLYTKPSPVLDLKAEYVGVTSVNLTWEVNDTASDSYTYRIEVAEDTPIRNVTSSGRKAEVAGLIPGTMYNFTVFAVATDNETVGEGRSIDLYTEPGPVLDLKVEYVGVTSVNLTWEVNDTASDSYTYRIEVAEDTPIRNVTSSGRKAEVAGLIPGTMYNFTVFAVAADNETEGEGRSIDLYTKPGPVLDLKAEYVGVTSVNLTWEVNSTASDSYTYRIEVAKDTSIRNVTSSGRKAEVTGLIPGTMYNFTVFAVAADNETEGEGRSIDLYTKPNPVLDLKAEYVGVTSVNLTWEVNDTASDSYTYRIEVAKDILIKNVTSSGRKAEITDLIPGTMYNFTVFAVAADNETVGEGSSIDLYTKPASVNSFWCEPVAKKPFLMLKWICPSGSSSGFKIIISNINSSRKNEEDAPPCMGEGSEETFKTKSLDYFSTYNVTIITVSNGSESSPVYGVCHTSITDRPHPSEAPSVKVVSHSSLSVEFSDFDSLYGPLKAYAVMITTEQGYESLKSKLNNTYKDFKKKKTTTYVTYVIETEQAESPFFHSQNGKNIVNVGKGNTMYGYENGPLIPLLSYRACVAGFTNITFMANVIEGEDSYVSFSPCSEPVLLPQDPGIIAGVVIGCLLAIFAVVAIGGFIFWRRRRKDKRNTEVSFSPIKSKMIKVENFESYFKKQQADSNCGFAEEYEELKSAGVHQPKFAAELPENRGKNRYNNVLPYDISRVKLSNESSGTGDYINANYIPGYNSKKAFIAAQGPLPNTIDDFWQMIWEKNIYSIVMLTKCMEQARTKCEQYWPDKQSKTYGDIMVTMVSEIVLPEWTIRDFTVEKSNTPESHTVRQFHFTSWPDHGVPETTDLLIDFRHLVHQYNSQNPINSPTLVHCSAGVGRTGTFIAIDRLIQQMEMENTVDVYGVVYDLRMHRPLMVQTEDQYVFLNQCVMDIIRSQREKKTDLIYQNMTAMAIYENFTPGSGFGKANGYHT
;
A
#
# COMPACT_ATOMS: atom_id res chain seq x y z
N PHE A 1 46.05 105.56 99.84
CA PHE A 1 46.96 104.46 99.45
C PHE A 1 47.90 105.00 98.37
N THR A 2 48.98 104.31 97.99
CA THR A 2 49.80 104.71 96.82
C THR A 2 49.22 104.09 95.56
N GLU A 3 49.34 104.78 94.44
CA GLU A 3 48.85 104.31 93.13
C GLU A 3 49.56 102.99 92.74
N PRO A 4 48.80 101.90 92.48
CA PRO A 4 49.37 100.62 92.05
C PRO A 4 50.14 100.71 90.73
N SER A 5 51.20 99.90 90.59
CA SER A 5 51.90 99.74 89.31
C SER A 5 50.99 99.13 88.23
N PRO A 6 51.14 99.51 86.95
CA PRO A 6 50.34 98.93 85.86
C PRO A 6 50.61 97.44 85.72
N VAL A 7 49.60 96.69 85.27
CA VAL A 7 49.77 95.27 84.98
C VAL A 7 50.71 95.06 83.78
N LEU A 8 51.51 94.00 83.83
CA LEU A 8 52.47 93.63 82.80
C LEU A 8 51.98 92.39 82.03
N GLU A 9 52.48 92.21 80.81
CA GLU A 9 52.20 91.03 79.96
C GLU A 9 50.72 90.62 79.81
N LEU A 10 49.80 91.60 79.73
CA LEU A 10 48.38 91.30 79.48
C LEU A 10 48.22 90.53 78.16
N LYS A 11 47.66 89.32 78.25
CA LYS A 11 47.39 88.44 77.10
C LYS A 11 46.12 87.63 77.31
N ALA A 12 45.46 87.25 76.22
CA ALA A 12 44.39 86.26 76.26
C ALA A 12 44.95 84.85 76.18
N GLU A 13 44.61 84.03 77.17
CA GLU A 13 44.95 82.60 77.20
C GLU A 13 43.94 81.79 76.38
N TYR A 14 42.68 82.24 76.33
CA TYR A 14 41.61 81.61 75.56
C TYR A 14 40.62 82.66 75.06
N VAL A 15 40.20 82.51 73.80
CA VAL A 15 39.15 83.31 73.16
C VAL A 15 38.07 82.35 72.67
N GLY A 16 36.92 82.39 73.33
CA GLY A 16 35.73 81.61 73.00
C GLY A 16 34.66 82.42 72.27
N VAL A 17 33.50 81.81 72.07
CA VAL A 17 32.37 82.42 71.36
C VAL A 17 31.69 83.52 72.18
N THR A 18 31.55 83.33 73.49
CA THR A 18 30.90 84.29 74.41
C THR A 18 31.74 84.59 75.66
N SER A 19 32.99 84.13 75.69
CA SER A 19 33.90 84.39 76.79
C SER A 19 35.36 84.54 76.36
N VAL A 20 36.14 85.30 77.14
CA VAL A 20 37.59 85.49 76.97
C VAL A 20 38.27 85.33 78.33
N ASN A 21 39.36 84.55 78.36
CA ASN A 21 40.21 84.40 79.55
C ASN A 21 41.46 85.27 79.39
N LEU A 22 41.57 86.26 80.26
CA LEU A 22 42.69 87.19 80.33
C LEU A 22 43.63 86.80 81.46
N THR A 23 44.93 86.95 81.23
CA THR A 23 45.99 86.76 82.22
C THR A 23 46.97 87.92 82.15
N TRP A 24 47.53 88.30 83.29
CA TRP A 24 48.50 89.39 83.39
C TRP A 24 49.46 89.13 84.55
N GLU A 25 50.61 89.79 84.54
CA GLU A 25 51.58 89.76 85.61
C GLU A 25 51.60 91.09 86.38
N VAL A 26 52.02 91.06 87.64
CA VAL A 26 52.14 92.28 88.47
C VAL A 26 53.49 92.24 89.17
N ASN A 27 54.26 93.31 89.01
CA ASN A 27 55.57 93.45 89.62
C ASN A 27 55.55 94.59 90.65
N ASP A 28 54.80 94.36 91.73
CA ASP A 28 54.68 95.29 92.86
C ASP A 28 54.75 94.51 94.17
N THR A 29 55.56 94.97 95.12
CA THR A 29 55.70 94.33 96.45
C THR A 29 54.39 94.31 97.26
N ALA A 30 53.40 95.12 96.89
CA ALA A 30 52.08 95.15 97.52
C ALA A 30 50.99 94.39 96.73
N SER A 31 51.36 93.61 95.69
CA SER A 31 50.43 92.94 94.77
C SER A 31 49.43 91.99 95.44
N ASP A 32 49.81 91.35 96.56
CA ASP A 32 48.95 90.43 97.32
C ASP A 32 47.69 91.11 97.90
N SER A 33 47.70 92.45 97.97
CA SER A 33 46.60 93.27 98.49
C SER A 33 45.74 93.91 97.41
N TYR A 34 46.03 93.66 96.13
CA TYR A 34 45.34 94.29 95.01
C TYR A 34 44.14 93.48 94.54
N THR A 35 43.10 94.18 94.13
CA THR A 35 42.03 93.65 93.28
C THR A 35 42.22 94.22 91.87
N TYR A 36 41.76 93.51 90.85
CA TYR A 36 41.88 93.92 89.47
C TYR A 36 40.51 94.27 88.92
N ARG A 37 40.36 95.47 88.37
CA ARG A 37 39.18 95.88 87.62
C ARG A 37 39.48 95.74 86.13
N ILE A 38 38.72 94.90 85.46
CA ILE A 38 38.74 94.69 84.01
C ILE A 38 37.59 95.49 83.43
N GLU A 39 37.92 96.57 82.75
CA GLU A 39 36.97 97.32 81.93
C GLU A 39 36.84 96.64 80.57
N VAL A 40 35.60 96.25 80.24
CA VAL A 40 35.23 95.62 78.98
C VAL A 40 34.48 96.66 78.15
N ALA A 41 35.10 97.10 77.06
CA ALA A 41 34.55 98.11 76.16
C ALA A 41 34.28 97.51 74.77
N GLU A 42 33.01 97.49 74.36
CA GLU A 42 32.56 97.05 73.02
C GLU A 42 32.40 98.27 72.10
N ASP A 43 31.53 99.22 72.51
CA ASP A 43 31.38 100.57 71.93
C ASP A 43 30.42 101.44 72.79
N THR A 44 30.51 101.32 74.13
CA THR A 44 29.64 101.90 75.19
C THR A 44 28.24 101.26 75.36
N PRO A 45 27.76 101.00 76.60
CA PRO A 45 28.39 101.27 77.90
C PRO A 45 29.44 100.22 78.29
N THR A 46 30.50 100.67 78.98
CA THR A 46 31.55 99.78 79.49
C THR A 46 31.04 98.94 80.65
N ARG A 47 31.45 97.67 80.69
CA ARG A 47 31.16 96.75 81.80
C ARG A 47 32.43 96.51 82.59
N ASN A 48 32.36 96.64 83.92
CA ASN A 48 33.47 96.27 84.79
C ASN A 48 33.29 94.83 85.31
N VAL A 49 34.35 94.05 85.20
CA VAL A 49 34.51 92.75 85.85
C VAL A 49 35.62 92.91 86.88
N THR A 50 35.48 92.32 88.07
CA THR A 50 36.54 92.36 89.08
C THR A 50 37.13 90.97 89.28
N SER A 51 38.43 90.90 89.51
CA SER A 51 39.14 89.66 89.86
C SER A 51 40.08 89.89 91.01
N SER A 52 40.17 88.93 91.92
CA SER A 52 41.17 88.89 92.99
C SER A 52 42.45 88.15 92.59
N ASP A 53 42.46 87.50 91.42
CA ASP A 53 43.60 86.75 90.89
C ASP A 53 44.24 87.50 89.71
N HIS A 54 45.46 87.10 89.33
CA HIS A 54 46.17 87.57 88.13
C HIS A 54 45.57 87.06 86.80
N LYS A 55 44.30 86.65 86.82
CA LYS A 55 43.54 86.17 85.68
C LYS A 55 42.07 86.50 85.86
N ALA A 56 41.35 86.67 84.77
CA ALA A 56 39.90 86.81 84.79
C ALA A 56 39.27 86.14 83.56
N GLU A 57 38.16 85.45 83.81
CA GLU A 57 37.25 85.03 82.75
C GLU A 57 36.15 86.08 82.60
N VAL A 58 36.04 86.66 81.41
CA VAL A 58 34.96 87.57 81.06
C VAL A 58 33.93 86.79 80.25
N THR A 59 32.72 86.60 80.80
CA THR A 59 31.62 85.88 80.15
C THR A 59 30.47 86.80 79.74
N GLY A 60 29.63 86.33 78.81
CA GLY A 60 28.45 87.06 78.32
C GLY A 60 28.79 88.08 77.24
N LEU A 61 29.86 87.82 76.48
CA LEU A 61 30.26 88.60 75.32
C LEU A 61 29.46 88.18 74.08
N ILE A 62 29.27 89.10 73.14
CA ILE A 62 28.61 88.84 71.86
C ILE A 62 29.61 88.16 70.91
N PRO A 63 29.23 87.09 70.19
CA PRO A 63 30.10 86.41 69.23
C PRO A 63 30.59 87.30 68.08
N GLY A 64 31.83 87.08 67.64
CA GLY A 64 32.44 87.77 66.48
C GLY A 64 32.61 89.28 66.65
N THR A 65 32.54 89.81 67.88
CA THR A 65 32.61 91.24 68.18
C THR A 65 33.96 91.61 68.79
N MET A 66 34.50 92.77 68.41
CA MET A 66 35.71 93.33 69.01
C MET A 66 35.41 93.86 70.41
N TYR A 67 36.22 93.49 71.38
CA TYR A 67 36.22 94.05 72.71
C TYR A 67 37.61 94.57 73.06
N ASN A 68 37.67 95.79 73.56
CA ASN A 68 38.84 96.33 74.25
C ASN A 68 38.74 95.96 75.73
N PHE A 69 39.73 95.23 76.23
CA PHE A 69 39.83 94.86 77.64
C PHE A 69 40.94 95.66 78.30
N THR A 70 40.60 96.56 79.22
CA THR A 70 41.58 97.34 79.98
C THR A 70 41.62 96.87 81.44
N VAL A 71 42.77 96.39 81.90
CA VAL A 71 42.96 95.90 83.26
C VAL A 71 43.65 96.96 84.11
N PHE A 72 42.99 97.35 85.20
CA PHE A 72 43.48 98.29 86.22
C PHE A 72 43.79 97.52 87.50
N ALA A 73 44.98 97.74 88.08
CA ALA A 73 45.27 97.30 89.43
C ALA A 73 44.67 98.31 90.44
N VAL A 74 43.89 97.82 91.39
CA VAL A 74 43.17 98.63 92.39
C VAL A 74 43.75 98.30 93.76
N ALA A 75 44.14 99.35 94.50
CA ALA A 75 44.68 99.20 95.84
C ALA A 75 43.60 98.69 96.83
N ALA A 76 44.01 98.21 98.00
CA ALA A 76 43.09 97.64 99.00
C ALA A 76 42.01 98.60 99.54
N ASP A 77 42.09 99.92 99.26
CA ASP A 77 41.00 100.87 99.54
C ASP A 77 39.83 100.80 98.55
N ASN A 78 40.01 100.06 97.45
CA ASN A 78 39.02 99.89 96.38
C ASN A 78 38.64 101.23 95.69
N GLU A 79 39.47 102.28 95.85
CA GLU A 79 39.28 103.60 95.27
C GLU A 79 40.50 104.06 94.45
N THR A 80 41.72 103.70 94.86
CA THR A 80 42.95 104.11 94.15
C THR A 80 43.28 103.12 93.03
N GLU A 81 43.17 103.56 91.77
CA GLU A 81 43.46 102.74 90.57
C GLU A 81 44.77 103.16 89.90
N GLY A 82 45.57 102.19 89.46
CA GLY A 82 46.79 102.42 88.68
C GLY A 82 46.52 102.60 87.18
N GLU A 83 47.57 102.87 86.40
CA GLU A 83 47.48 102.98 84.95
C GLU A 83 46.98 101.66 84.32
N GLY A 84 45.92 101.74 83.52
CA GLY A 84 45.30 100.58 82.87
C GLY A 84 46.08 100.11 81.65
N ARG A 85 46.16 98.79 81.45
CA ARG A 85 46.72 98.19 80.24
C ARG A 85 45.63 97.54 79.40
N SER A 86 45.59 97.85 78.11
CA SER A 86 44.54 97.38 77.20
C SER A 86 45.02 96.29 76.23
N ILE A 87 44.09 95.44 75.81
CA ILE A 87 44.23 94.50 74.69
C ILE A 87 42.91 94.46 73.90
N ASP A 88 43.00 94.52 72.57
CA ASP A 88 41.86 94.40 71.66
C ASP A 88 41.74 92.97 71.15
N LEU A 89 40.57 92.35 71.31
CA LEU A 89 40.33 90.97 70.91
C LEU A 89 38.93 90.82 70.31
N TYR A 90 38.81 90.06 69.24
CA TYR A 90 37.52 89.58 68.74
C TYR A 90 37.12 88.30 69.46
N THR A 91 35.87 88.18 69.92
CA THR A 91 35.30 86.87 70.29
C THR A 91 35.15 86.01 69.04
N LYS A 92 35.16 84.68 69.21
CA LYS A 92 34.92 83.79 68.07
C LYS A 92 33.47 83.89 67.59
N PRO A 93 33.20 83.92 66.27
CA PRO A 93 31.84 83.74 65.74
C PRO A 93 31.24 82.39 66.16
N SER A 94 29.91 82.30 66.27
CA SER A 94 29.21 81.02 66.45
C SER A 94 29.34 80.16 65.18
N PRO A 95 29.30 78.81 65.31
CA PRO A 95 29.27 77.92 64.15
C PRO A 95 28.01 78.16 63.31
N VAL A 96 28.13 77.98 61.99
CA VAL A 96 26.98 78.12 61.09
C VAL A 96 25.92 77.05 61.35
N LEU A 97 24.66 77.39 61.06
CA LEU A 97 23.48 76.54 61.24
C LEU A 97 22.88 76.16 59.88
N ASP A 98 22.08 75.08 59.85
CA ASP A 98 21.37 74.60 58.65
C ASP A 98 22.21 74.56 57.35
N LEU A 99 23.47 74.11 57.44
CA LEU A 99 24.32 73.96 56.27
C LEU A 99 23.72 72.90 55.33
N LYS A 100 23.34 73.32 54.13
CA LYS A 100 22.75 72.45 53.09
C LYS A 100 23.18 72.88 51.70
N ALA A 101 23.16 71.93 50.77
CA ALA A 101 23.31 72.23 49.34
C ALA A 101 21.96 72.65 48.76
N GLU A 102 21.93 73.81 48.12
CA GLU A 102 20.79 74.30 47.34
C GLU A 102 20.81 73.72 45.92
N TYR A 103 22.00 73.51 45.38
CA TYR A 103 22.22 72.91 44.06
C TYR A 103 23.52 72.13 44.07
N VAL A 104 23.50 70.93 43.49
CA VAL A 104 24.67 70.10 43.20
C VAL A 104 24.71 69.96 41.69
N GLY A 105 25.81 70.35 41.08
CA GLY A 105 26.03 70.18 39.64
C GLY A 105 27.28 69.37 39.36
N VAL A 106 27.64 69.28 38.08
CA VAL A 106 28.75 68.46 37.58
C VAL A 106 30.12 68.95 38.07
N THR A 107 30.33 70.27 38.14
CA THR A 107 31.62 70.88 38.56
C THR A 107 31.47 71.97 39.62
N SER A 108 30.27 72.15 40.17
CA SER A 108 30.01 73.16 41.20
C SER A 108 28.92 72.72 42.17
N VAL A 109 29.02 73.22 43.40
CA VAL A 109 28.02 73.04 44.45
C VAL A 109 27.67 74.39 45.05
N ASN A 110 26.37 74.67 45.20
CA ASN A 110 25.87 75.87 45.88
C ASN A 110 25.48 75.52 47.30
N LEU A 111 26.21 76.06 48.27
CA LEU A 111 25.98 75.86 49.69
C LEU A 111 25.26 77.08 50.28
N THR A 112 24.34 76.81 51.19
CA THR A 112 23.61 77.82 51.97
C THR A 112 23.64 77.44 53.44
N TRP A 113 23.65 78.45 54.31
CA TRP A 113 23.66 78.27 55.77
C TRP A 113 23.03 79.47 56.46
N GLU A 114 22.76 79.33 57.75
CA GLU A 114 22.21 80.38 58.61
C GLU A 114 23.17 80.72 59.73
N VAL A 115 23.09 81.96 60.23
CA VAL A 115 23.87 82.42 61.39
C VAL A 115 22.96 83.30 62.24
N ASN A 116 22.93 83.04 63.55
CA ASN A 116 22.04 83.71 64.49
C ASN A 116 22.75 84.76 65.36
N ASP A 117 24.02 85.05 65.08
CA ASP A 117 24.78 86.08 65.78
C ASP A 117 24.33 87.48 65.35
N THR A 118 24.26 88.41 66.30
CA THR A 118 23.87 89.80 66.04
C THR A 118 24.89 90.53 65.15
N ALA A 119 26.17 90.13 65.21
CA ALA A 119 27.25 90.65 64.37
C ALA A 119 27.39 89.94 63.01
N SER A 120 26.50 88.99 62.68
CA SER A 120 26.64 88.11 61.51
C SER A 120 26.66 88.79 60.14
N ASP A 121 26.15 90.03 60.04
CA ASP A 121 26.19 90.82 58.80
C ASP A 121 27.60 91.36 58.48
N SER A 122 28.49 91.38 59.48
CA SER A 122 29.90 91.79 59.32
C SER A 122 30.85 90.61 59.05
N TYR A 123 30.37 89.38 59.17
CA TYR A 123 31.20 88.19 59.02
C TYR A 123 31.55 87.93 57.56
N THR A 124 32.74 87.37 57.37
CA THR A 124 33.08 86.65 56.14
C THR A 124 33.08 85.15 56.44
N TYR A 125 32.86 84.33 55.42
CA TYR A 125 32.78 82.89 55.57
C TYR A 125 33.92 82.24 54.81
N ARG A 126 34.67 81.36 55.48
CA ARG A 126 35.70 80.52 54.87
C ARG A 126 35.15 79.12 54.71
N ILE A 127 35.07 78.64 53.48
CA ILE A 127 34.65 77.29 53.11
C ILE A 127 35.92 76.51 52.79
N GLU A 128 36.22 75.52 53.61
CA GLU A 128 37.27 74.54 53.37
C GLU A 128 36.69 73.39 52.57
N VAL A 129 37.25 73.14 51.39
CA VAL A 129 36.85 72.07 50.47
C VAL A 129 37.91 70.98 50.57
N ALA A 130 37.53 69.83 51.10
CA ALA A 130 38.38 68.67 51.26
C ALA A 130 37.89 67.52 50.36
N GLU A 131 38.75 67.09 49.44
CA GLU A 131 38.55 65.94 48.55
C GLU A 131 39.50 64.82 49.01
N ASP A 132 40.80 65.13 48.94
CA ASP A 132 41.98 64.55 49.55
C ASP A 132 43.05 65.67 49.53
N THR A 133 44.04 65.66 50.44
CA THR A 133 44.97 66.80 50.64
C THR A 133 45.66 67.27 49.34
N PRO A 134 45.80 68.59 49.05
CA PRO A 134 45.62 69.75 49.93
C PRO A 134 44.22 70.38 49.91
N ILE A 135 43.80 70.92 51.05
CA ILE A 135 42.52 71.60 51.27
C ILE A 135 42.48 72.93 50.49
N ARG A 136 41.36 73.19 49.79
CA ARG A 136 41.12 74.45 49.06
C ARG A 136 40.18 75.34 49.85
N ASN A 137 40.55 76.62 50.04
CA ASN A 137 39.71 77.58 50.73
C ASN A 137 38.97 78.50 49.75
N VAL A 138 37.67 78.62 49.91
CA VAL A 138 36.81 79.58 49.20
C VAL A 138 36.23 80.55 50.21
N THR A 139 36.25 81.85 49.93
CA THR A 139 35.70 82.87 50.82
C THR A 139 34.38 83.43 50.27
N SER A 140 33.38 83.63 51.13
CA SER A 140 32.13 84.29 50.77
C SER A 140 31.81 85.43 51.73
N SER A 141 31.30 86.54 51.19
CA SER A 141 30.82 87.70 51.96
C SER A 141 29.34 87.59 52.35
N GLY A 142 28.67 86.49 51.99
CA GLY A 142 27.26 86.27 52.30
C GLY A 142 27.02 84.85 52.81
N ARG A 143 25.76 84.57 53.20
CA ARG A 143 25.33 83.27 53.79
C ARG A 143 25.10 82.16 52.75
N LYS A 144 25.70 82.32 51.58
CA LYS A 144 25.69 81.37 50.48
C LYS A 144 27.01 81.43 49.73
N ALA A 145 27.44 80.32 49.17
CA ALA A 145 28.63 80.27 48.32
C ALA A 145 28.44 79.26 47.19
N GLU A 146 28.89 79.65 46.00
CA GLU A 146 29.13 78.72 44.91
C GLU A 146 30.58 78.26 44.98
N VAL A 147 30.77 76.95 45.05
CA VAL A 147 32.08 76.31 45.04
C VAL A 147 32.27 75.65 43.67
N ALA A 148 32.98 76.31 42.76
CA ALA A 148 33.18 75.86 41.39
C ALA A 148 34.53 75.16 41.15
N GLY A 149 34.71 74.52 40.00
CA GLY A 149 35.94 73.82 39.63
C GLY A 149 36.19 72.55 40.43
N LEU A 150 35.10 71.85 40.77
CA LEU A 150 35.12 70.51 41.37
C LEU A 150 35.19 69.43 40.29
N ILE A 151 35.68 68.25 40.66
CA ILE A 151 35.77 67.08 39.77
C ILE A 151 34.41 66.35 39.78
N PRO A 152 33.83 66.02 38.61
CA PRO A 152 32.56 65.29 38.52
C PRO A 152 32.56 63.97 39.29
N GLY A 153 31.38 63.59 39.79
CA GLY A 153 31.13 62.33 40.51
C GLY A 153 32.02 62.07 41.74
N THR A 154 32.67 63.09 42.29
CA THR A 154 33.64 62.97 43.39
C THR A 154 33.02 63.46 44.70
N MET A 155 33.34 62.75 45.81
CA MET A 155 32.92 63.16 47.15
C MET A 155 33.76 64.33 47.63
N TYR A 156 33.10 65.37 48.12
CA TYR A 156 33.74 66.49 48.78
C TYR A 156 33.14 66.69 50.17
N ASN A 157 34.00 66.90 51.16
CA ASN A 157 33.64 67.42 52.47
C ASN A 157 33.78 68.95 52.45
N PHE A 158 32.68 69.66 52.66
CA PHE A 158 32.65 71.12 52.74
C PHE A 158 32.49 71.56 54.17
N THR A 159 33.51 72.19 54.75
CA THR A 159 33.45 72.75 56.11
C THR A 159 33.38 74.27 56.05
N VAL A 160 32.29 74.85 56.55
CA VAL A 160 32.07 76.30 56.55
C VAL A 160 32.39 76.86 57.93
N PHE A 161 33.29 77.85 57.97
CA PHE A 161 33.68 78.61 59.15
C PHE A 161 33.23 80.05 59.03
N ALA A 162 32.63 80.60 60.10
CA ALA A 162 32.41 82.04 60.22
C ALA A 162 33.70 82.72 60.71
N VAL A 163 34.09 83.81 60.07
CA VAL A 163 35.30 84.58 60.37
C VAL A 163 34.89 86.00 60.76
N ALA A 164 35.41 86.49 61.89
CA ALA A 164 35.15 87.84 62.36
C ALA A 164 35.77 88.90 61.43
N THR A 165 35.46 90.17 61.67
CA THR A 165 35.85 91.30 60.82
C THR A 165 37.36 91.50 60.69
N ASP A 166 38.15 91.00 61.65
CA ASP A 166 39.61 90.99 61.60
C ASP A 166 40.19 90.04 60.53
N ASN A 167 39.36 89.17 59.95
CA ASN A 167 39.75 88.14 59.00
C ASN A 167 40.78 87.12 59.55
N GLU A 168 40.95 87.09 60.88
CA GLU A 168 41.88 86.21 61.59
C GLU A 168 41.16 85.30 62.60
N THR A 169 40.15 85.82 63.30
CA THR A 169 39.42 85.08 64.33
C THR A 169 38.35 84.18 63.70
N VAL A 170 38.59 82.86 63.71
CA VAL A 170 37.73 81.84 63.09
C VAL A 170 36.91 81.09 64.14
N GLY A 171 35.60 80.98 63.89
CA GLY A 171 34.66 80.18 64.69
C GLY A 171 34.83 78.67 64.49
N GLU A 172 33.96 77.87 65.10
CA GLU A 172 33.91 76.42 64.84
C GLU A 172 33.30 76.13 63.46
N GLY A 173 33.87 75.16 62.73
CA GLY A 173 33.41 74.78 61.40
C GLY A 173 32.26 73.78 61.44
N ARG A 174 31.35 73.85 60.48
CA ARG A 174 30.31 72.83 60.25
C ARG A 174 30.49 72.19 58.87
N SER A 175 30.45 70.86 58.83
CA SER A 175 30.73 70.09 57.61
C SER A 175 29.48 69.46 57.00
N ILE A 176 29.51 69.26 55.67
CA ILE A 176 28.57 68.43 54.91
C ILE A 176 29.35 67.64 53.85
N ASP A 177 29.01 66.37 53.66
CA ASP A 177 29.59 65.50 52.62
C ASP A 177 28.62 65.41 51.44
N LEU A 178 29.11 65.69 50.23
CA LEU A 178 28.30 65.67 49.01
C LEU A 178 29.10 65.10 47.85
N TYR A 179 28.47 64.33 46.99
CA TYR A 179 29.00 63.99 45.67
C TYR A 179 28.57 65.05 44.66
N THR A 180 29.48 65.52 43.81
CA THR A 180 29.10 66.26 42.60
C THR A 180 28.42 65.33 41.60
N GLU A 181 27.57 65.86 40.73
CA GLU A 181 26.95 65.04 39.68
C GLU A 181 28.02 64.47 38.72
N PRO A 182 27.89 63.21 38.28
CA PRO A 182 28.68 62.69 37.17
C PRO A 182 28.48 63.51 35.88
N GLY A 183 29.51 63.58 35.04
CA GLY A 183 29.44 64.13 33.70
C GLY A 183 28.52 63.33 32.77
N PRO A 184 28.10 63.91 31.63
CA PRO A 184 27.14 63.28 30.73
C PRO A 184 27.72 62.03 30.09
N VAL A 185 26.85 61.04 29.84
CA VAL A 185 27.21 59.86 29.05
C VAL A 185 27.47 60.25 27.59
N LEU A 186 28.62 59.85 27.07
CA LEU A 186 29.08 60.13 25.70
C LEU A 186 29.07 58.86 24.85
N ASP A 187 29.03 59.06 23.53
CA ASP A 187 29.19 57.99 22.52
C ASP A 187 28.35 56.72 22.75
N LEU A 188 27.10 56.89 23.20
CA LEU A 188 26.17 55.78 23.38
C LEU A 188 25.94 55.07 22.03
N LYS A 189 26.37 53.82 21.97
CA LYS A 189 26.36 52.97 20.77
C LYS A 189 25.74 51.62 21.07
N VAL A 190 25.17 51.04 20.03
CA VAL A 190 24.66 49.66 20.04
C VAL A 190 25.74 48.74 19.49
N GLU A 191 26.20 47.81 20.30
CA GLU A 191 27.18 46.79 19.89
C GLU A 191 26.49 45.59 19.22
N TYR A 192 25.33 45.20 19.74
CA TYR A 192 24.57 44.05 19.25
C TYR A 192 23.07 44.22 19.46
N VAL A 193 22.29 43.86 18.45
CA VAL A 193 20.83 43.77 18.52
C VAL A 193 20.41 42.32 18.33
N GLY A 194 19.91 41.72 19.40
CA GLY A 194 19.35 40.38 19.44
C GLY A 194 17.82 40.37 19.37
N VAL A 195 17.26 39.17 19.51
CA VAL A 195 15.81 38.94 19.48
C VAL A 195 15.16 39.38 20.80
N THR A 196 15.80 39.13 21.94
CA THR A 196 15.30 39.48 23.28
C THR A 196 16.32 40.23 24.13
N SER A 197 17.46 40.62 23.54
CA SER A 197 18.49 41.40 24.22
C SER A 197 19.18 42.40 23.30
N VAL A 198 19.68 43.48 23.89
CA VAL A 198 20.47 44.52 23.23
C VAL A 198 21.72 44.79 24.06
N ASN A 199 22.88 44.89 23.41
CA ASN A 199 24.13 45.28 24.06
C ASN A 199 24.44 46.74 23.75
N LEU A 200 24.58 47.53 24.80
CA LEU A 200 24.89 48.95 24.75
C LEU A 200 26.29 49.20 25.29
N THR A 201 27.00 50.13 24.66
CA THR A 201 28.33 50.60 25.09
C THR A 201 28.35 52.11 25.06
N TRP A 202 29.07 52.73 25.99
CA TRP A 202 29.17 54.19 26.09
C TRP A 202 30.51 54.61 26.68
N GLU A 203 30.79 55.91 26.68
CA GLU A 203 31.99 56.51 27.27
C GLU A 203 31.61 57.58 28.30
N VAL A 204 32.48 57.79 29.28
CA VAL A 204 32.39 58.90 30.24
C VAL A 204 33.79 59.46 30.43
N ASN A 205 33.95 60.78 30.27
CA ASN A 205 35.24 61.47 30.28
C ASN A 205 35.54 62.12 31.64
N ASP A 206 35.15 61.45 32.73
CA ASP A 206 35.42 61.91 34.08
C ASP A 206 36.59 61.14 34.69
N THR A 207 37.41 61.82 35.48
CA THR A 207 38.51 61.18 36.21
C THR A 207 38.02 60.20 37.27
N ALA A 208 36.84 60.42 37.84
CA ALA A 208 36.21 59.54 38.82
C ALA A 208 35.36 58.41 38.18
N SER A 209 35.36 58.28 36.85
CA SER A 209 34.46 57.37 36.15
C SER A 209 34.65 55.88 36.46
N ASP A 210 35.77 55.48 37.09
CA ASP A 210 36.01 54.10 37.52
C ASP A 210 35.20 53.72 38.79
N SER A 211 34.74 54.71 39.57
CA SER A 211 33.88 54.48 40.75
C SER A 211 32.39 54.55 40.44
N TYR A 212 32.01 54.84 39.18
CA TYR A 212 30.61 55.01 38.81
C TYR A 212 29.90 53.67 38.64
N THR A 213 28.61 53.68 38.95
CA THR A 213 27.67 52.70 38.42
C THR A 213 26.78 53.36 37.38
N TYR A 214 26.11 52.57 36.56
CA TYR A 214 25.28 53.07 35.47
C TYR A 214 23.86 52.53 35.61
N ARG A 215 22.87 53.43 35.53
CA ARG A 215 21.44 53.06 35.47
C ARG A 215 20.95 53.21 34.03
N ILE A 216 20.48 52.13 33.46
CA ILE A 216 19.87 52.07 32.13
C ILE A 216 18.36 51.99 32.31
N GLU A 217 17.69 53.06 31.92
CA GLU A 217 16.25 53.14 31.83
C GLU A 217 15.78 52.55 30.49
N VAL A 218 14.87 51.58 30.54
CA VAL A 218 14.30 50.91 29.37
C VAL A 218 12.84 51.31 29.26
N ALA A 219 12.49 52.06 28.23
CA ALA A 219 11.14 52.51 27.93
C ALA A 219 10.63 51.88 26.62
N GLU A 220 9.51 51.17 26.72
CA GLU A 220 8.79 50.55 25.58
C GLU A 220 7.46 51.30 25.39
N ASP A 221 6.62 51.17 26.42
CA ASP A 221 5.44 51.92 26.84
C ASP A 221 5.25 51.48 28.32
N THR A 222 4.84 52.36 29.23
CA THR A 222 4.87 52.16 30.70
C THR A 222 4.44 50.74 31.19
N PRO A 223 5.09 50.14 32.22
CA PRO A 223 6.03 50.74 33.17
C PRO A 223 7.49 50.67 32.73
N ILE A 224 8.24 51.70 33.12
CA ILE A 224 9.67 51.84 32.87
C ILE A 224 10.45 50.80 33.69
N ARG A 225 11.45 50.16 33.08
CA ARG A 225 12.33 49.17 33.72
C ARG A 225 13.75 49.71 33.85
N ASN A 226 14.33 49.64 35.04
CA ASN A 226 15.72 50.02 35.28
C ASN A 226 16.63 48.79 35.32
N VAL A 227 17.77 48.86 34.63
CA VAL A 227 18.86 47.87 34.66
C VAL A 227 20.11 48.59 35.15
N THR A 228 20.90 47.98 36.03
CA THR A 228 22.16 48.57 36.52
C THR A 228 23.37 47.86 35.92
N SER A 229 24.46 48.60 35.68
CA SER A 229 25.75 48.07 35.25
C SER A 229 26.90 48.70 36.03
N SER A 230 27.90 47.89 36.40
CA SER A 230 29.13 48.35 37.05
C SER A 230 30.22 48.75 36.05
N GLY A 231 29.97 48.64 34.74
CA GLY A 231 30.92 49.00 33.70
C GLY A 231 30.27 49.78 32.57
N ARG A 232 31.10 50.25 31.63
CA ARG A 232 30.69 51.09 30.48
C ARG A 232 30.01 50.31 29.34
N LYS A 233 29.46 49.15 29.66
CA LYS A 233 28.68 48.29 28.78
C LYS A 233 27.61 47.57 29.56
N ALA A 234 26.48 47.30 28.93
CA ALA A 234 25.41 46.50 29.52
C ALA A 234 24.70 45.67 28.47
N GLU A 235 24.33 44.45 28.85
CA GLU A 235 23.34 43.64 28.15
C GLU A 235 21.98 43.87 28.80
N VAL A 236 21.02 44.34 28.01
CA VAL A 236 19.63 44.52 28.43
C VAL A 236 18.82 43.36 27.88
N ALA A 237 18.55 42.35 28.72
CA ALA A 237 17.84 41.13 28.32
C ALA A 237 16.34 41.14 28.68
N GLY A 238 15.58 40.17 28.16
CA GLY A 238 14.16 40.01 28.44
C GLY A 238 13.27 41.06 27.75
N LEU A 239 13.70 41.53 26.58
CA LEU A 239 12.95 42.42 25.71
C LEU A 239 11.99 41.62 24.81
N ILE A 240 10.91 42.26 24.36
CA ILE A 240 9.96 41.68 23.41
C ILE A 240 10.56 41.78 22.00
N PRO A 241 10.52 40.69 21.19
CA PRO A 241 11.07 40.69 19.83
C PRO A 241 10.35 41.63 18.87
N GLY A 242 11.09 42.28 17.97
CA GLY A 242 10.55 43.18 16.95
C GLY A 242 9.87 44.43 17.49
N THR A 243 10.17 44.82 18.73
CA THR A 243 9.58 45.98 19.40
C THR A 243 10.60 47.10 19.51
N MET A 244 10.13 48.34 19.38
CA MET A 244 10.93 49.54 19.57
C MET A 244 11.13 49.84 21.05
N TYR A 245 12.35 50.11 21.45
CA TYR A 245 12.72 50.52 22.81
C TYR A 245 13.54 51.80 22.76
N ASN A 246 13.27 52.70 23.71
CA ASN A 246 14.13 53.81 24.08
C ASN A 246 14.98 53.41 25.28
N PHE A 247 16.30 53.48 25.15
CA PHE A 247 17.24 53.19 26.23
C PHE A 247 17.92 54.49 26.66
N THR A 248 17.77 54.89 27.92
CA THR A 248 18.44 56.07 28.48
C THR A 248 19.45 55.66 29.55
N VAL A 249 20.73 55.99 29.37
CA VAL A 249 21.81 55.63 30.30
C VAL A 249 22.20 56.84 31.14
N PHE A 250 22.17 56.68 32.47
CA PHE A 250 22.59 57.65 33.48
C PHE A 250 23.86 57.15 34.17
N ALA A 251 24.85 58.03 34.35
CA ALA A 251 26.00 57.77 35.22
C ALA A 251 25.62 58.12 36.66
N VAL A 252 25.94 57.23 37.60
CA VAL A 252 25.60 57.36 39.02
C VAL A 252 26.88 57.36 39.84
N ALA A 253 27.02 58.31 40.75
CA ALA A 253 28.18 58.43 41.62
C ALA A 253 28.28 57.25 42.61
N ALA A 254 29.37 57.18 43.37
CA ALA A 254 29.66 56.05 44.26
C ALA A 254 28.67 55.90 45.44
N ASP A 255 27.85 56.92 45.70
CA ASP A 255 26.74 56.88 46.66
C ASP A 255 25.52 56.10 46.15
N ASN A 256 25.49 55.73 44.86
CA ASN A 256 24.34 55.13 44.17
C ASN A 256 23.05 55.99 44.19
N GLU A 257 23.17 57.29 44.45
CA GLU A 257 22.02 58.21 44.55
C GLU A 257 22.17 59.42 43.62
N THR A 258 23.39 59.98 43.50
CA THR A 258 23.62 61.18 42.69
C THR A 258 23.79 60.81 41.21
N GLU A 259 22.86 61.25 40.36
CA GLU A 259 22.80 60.91 38.93
C GLU A 259 23.16 62.11 38.04
N GLY A 260 23.94 61.85 36.99
CA GLY A 260 24.24 62.82 35.94
C GLY A 260 23.19 62.86 34.82
N GLU A 261 23.43 63.69 33.80
CA GLU A 261 22.54 63.80 32.63
C GLU A 261 22.51 62.48 31.82
N GLY A 262 21.30 61.97 31.56
CA GLY A 262 21.07 60.76 30.80
C GLY A 262 21.18 60.95 29.29
N ARG A 263 21.65 59.93 28.57
CA ARG A 263 21.69 59.91 27.09
C ARG A 263 20.84 58.77 26.54
N SER A 264 20.01 59.04 25.53
CA SER A 264 19.06 58.09 24.96
C SER A 264 19.42 57.59 23.56
N ILE A 265 18.94 56.40 23.22
CA ILE A 265 18.96 55.81 21.88
C ILE A 265 17.70 54.96 21.63
N ASP A 266 17.13 55.08 20.43
CA ASP A 266 15.95 54.32 19.98
C ASP A 266 16.37 53.24 18.98
N LEU A 267 15.89 52.01 19.17
CA LEU A 267 16.03 50.95 18.18
C LEU A 267 14.97 49.84 18.33
N TYR A 268 14.76 49.08 17.26
CA TYR A 268 13.97 47.86 17.28
C TYR A 268 14.83 46.66 17.68
N THR A 269 14.31 45.77 18.53
CA THR A 269 14.86 44.43 18.69
C THR A 269 14.63 43.61 17.42
N LYS A 270 15.44 42.56 17.18
CA LYS A 270 15.20 41.68 16.04
C LYS A 270 13.86 40.95 16.21
N PRO A 271 13.05 40.83 15.15
CA PRO A 271 11.85 40.00 15.15
C PRO A 271 12.14 38.56 15.60
N GLY A 272 11.14 37.91 16.22
CA GLY A 272 11.22 36.50 16.57
C GLY A 272 11.43 35.61 15.34
N PRO A 273 12.04 34.41 15.50
CA PRO A 273 12.34 33.54 14.39
C PRO A 273 11.06 33.03 13.72
N VAL A 274 11.13 32.84 12.39
CA VAL A 274 10.08 32.18 11.62
C VAL A 274 10.06 30.69 11.98
N LEU A 275 8.90 30.19 12.39
CA LEU A 275 8.65 28.81 12.79
C LEU A 275 7.75 28.10 11.78
N ASP A 276 7.78 26.77 11.77
CA ASP A 276 6.91 25.91 10.94
C ASP A 276 6.74 26.35 9.47
N LEU A 277 7.83 26.81 8.83
CA LEU A 277 7.79 27.18 7.41
C LEU A 277 7.47 25.94 6.58
N LYS A 278 6.33 25.99 5.89
CA LYS A 278 5.83 24.90 5.05
C LYS A 278 5.14 25.42 3.80
N ALA A 279 5.14 24.60 2.75
CA ALA A 279 4.36 24.84 1.55
C ALA A 279 2.93 24.32 1.74
N GLU A 280 1.95 25.21 1.68
CA GLU A 280 0.53 24.84 1.67
C GLU A 280 0.10 24.33 0.29
N TYR A 281 0.68 24.90 -0.76
CA TYR A 281 0.41 24.50 -2.13
C TYR A 281 1.67 24.68 -3.00
N VAL A 282 1.95 23.66 -3.81
CA VAL A 282 3.00 23.68 -4.83
C VAL A 282 2.35 23.51 -6.19
N GLY A 283 2.37 24.56 -6.99
CA GLY A 283 1.85 24.61 -8.35
C GLY A 283 2.96 24.54 -9.40
N VAL A 284 2.57 24.77 -10.65
CA VAL A 284 3.47 24.69 -11.83
C VAL A 284 4.37 25.92 -11.93
N THR A 285 3.82 27.12 -11.68
CA THR A 285 4.55 28.40 -11.73
C THR A 285 4.39 29.23 -10.47
N SER A 286 3.78 28.64 -9.42
CA SER A 286 3.60 29.31 -8.13
C SER A 286 3.70 28.35 -6.95
N VAL A 287 4.07 28.90 -5.79
CA VAL A 287 4.13 28.19 -4.50
C VAL A 287 3.50 29.08 -3.43
N ASN A 288 2.61 28.49 -2.61
CA ASN A 288 2.04 29.14 -1.44
C ASN A 288 2.76 28.67 -0.19
N LEU A 289 3.41 29.61 0.49
CA LEU A 289 4.15 29.38 1.71
C LEU A 289 3.35 29.87 2.90
N THR A 290 3.42 29.14 4.01
CA THR A 290 2.83 29.50 5.31
C THR A 290 3.85 29.25 6.40
N TRP A 291 3.78 30.04 7.46
CA TRP A 291 4.69 29.94 8.60
C TRP A 291 4.04 30.48 9.87
N GLU A 292 4.66 30.20 11.00
CA GLU A 292 4.24 30.66 12.32
C GLU A 292 5.30 31.56 12.96
N VAL A 293 4.89 32.42 13.89
CA VAL A 293 5.78 33.29 14.65
C VAL A 293 5.25 33.37 16.08
N ASN A 294 6.09 33.03 17.05
CA ASN A 294 5.76 33.09 18.46
C ASN A 294 6.30 34.38 19.09
N SER A 295 5.65 35.51 18.78
CA SER A 295 5.93 36.80 19.38
C SER A 295 4.64 37.59 19.60
N THR A 296 4.53 38.29 20.72
CA THR A 296 3.40 39.19 21.02
C THR A 296 3.33 40.39 20.07
N ALA A 297 4.46 40.80 19.48
CA ALA A 297 4.53 41.87 18.49
C ALA A 297 4.37 41.39 17.04
N SER A 298 4.09 40.09 16.82
CA SER A 298 4.08 39.47 15.49
C SER A 298 3.04 40.03 14.51
N ASP A 299 2.04 40.78 14.99
CA ASP A 299 1.05 41.47 14.16
C ASP A 299 1.61 42.74 13.49
N SER A 300 2.72 43.28 14.01
CA SER A 300 3.44 44.42 13.44
C SER A 300 4.48 44.04 12.37
N TYR A 301 4.77 42.74 12.24
CA TYR A 301 5.84 42.26 11.37
C TYR A 301 5.40 42.27 9.91
N THR A 302 6.32 42.65 9.03
CA THR A 302 6.26 42.29 7.61
C THR A 302 7.24 41.15 7.35
N TYR A 303 7.11 40.48 6.20
CA TYR A 303 7.92 39.33 5.85
C TYR A 303 8.56 39.53 4.49
N ARG A 304 9.87 39.31 4.40
CA ARG A 304 10.61 39.26 3.14
C ARG A 304 10.93 37.81 2.81
N ILE A 305 10.44 37.34 1.67
CA ILE A 305 10.68 36.02 1.12
C ILE A 305 11.73 36.17 0.03
N GLU A 306 12.91 35.63 0.30
CA GLU A 306 13.97 35.47 -0.68
C GLU A 306 13.74 34.18 -1.47
N VAL A 307 13.70 34.30 -2.80
CA VAL A 307 13.49 33.19 -3.72
C VAL A 307 14.77 33.01 -4.51
N ALA A 308 15.52 31.97 -4.19
CA ALA A 308 16.80 31.66 -4.80
C ALA A 308 16.68 30.47 -5.76
N LYS A 309 17.22 30.64 -6.96
CA LYS A 309 17.48 29.57 -7.93
C LYS A 309 18.92 29.69 -8.40
N ASP A 310 19.75 28.72 -8.05
CA ASP A 310 21.19 28.72 -8.33
C ASP A 310 21.86 30.03 -7.83
N THR A 311 22.13 30.96 -8.75
CA THR A 311 22.73 32.29 -8.47
C THR A 311 21.76 33.46 -8.59
N SER A 312 20.53 33.21 -9.07
CA SER A 312 19.49 34.23 -9.21
C SER A 312 18.69 34.35 -7.92
N ILE A 313 18.58 35.56 -7.38
CA ILE A 313 17.84 35.87 -6.17
C ILE A 313 16.76 36.89 -6.48
N ARG A 314 15.53 36.66 -6.01
CA ARG A 314 14.40 37.58 -6.10
C ARG A 314 13.72 37.71 -4.75
N ASN A 315 13.42 38.94 -4.32
CA ASN A 315 12.67 39.19 -3.08
C ASN A 315 11.17 39.40 -3.35
N VAL A 316 10.32 38.87 -2.47
CA VAL A 316 8.88 39.07 -2.43
C VAL A 316 8.50 39.48 -1.01
N THR A 317 7.62 40.46 -0.84
CA THR A 317 7.19 40.92 0.49
C THR A 317 5.76 40.48 0.81
N SER A 318 5.47 40.14 2.05
CA SER A 318 4.12 39.84 2.55
C SER A 318 3.84 40.54 3.88
N SER A 319 2.62 41.04 4.04
CA SER A 319 2.13 41.62 5.30
C SER A 319 1.50 40.59 6.24
N GLY A 320 1.30 39.35 5.78
CA GLY A 320 0.73 38.26 6.56
C GLY A 320 1.68 37.08 6.69
N ARG A 321 1.28 36.09 7.49
CA ARG A 321 2.05 34.85 7.73
C ARG A 321 1.89 33.81 6.61
N LYS A 322 1.59 34.29 5.41
CA LYS A 322 1.45 33.51 4.19
C LYS A 322 1.85 34.35 2.99
N ALA A 323 2.40 33.72 1.97
CA ALA A 323 2.72 34.38 0.71
C ALA A 323 2.54 33.44 -0.47
N GLU A 324 2.00 33.97 -1.56
CA GLU A 324 2.02 33.32 -2.86
C GLU A 324 3.18 33.87 -3.68
N VAL A 325 4.13 33.01 -4.06
CA VAL A 325 5.22 33.35 -4.96
C VAL A 325 4.87 32.88 -6.36
N THR A 326 4.76 33.80 -7.32
CA THR A 326 4.41 33.49 -8.72
C THR A 326 5.58 33.73 -9.70
N GLY A 327 5.43 33.25 -10.93
CA GLY A 327 6.41 33.43 -12.00
C GLY A 327 7.63 32.51 -11.87
N LEU A 328 7.44 31.34 -11.27
CA LEU A 328 8.45 30.29 -11.15
C LEU A 328 8.47 29.42 -12.41
N ILE A 329 9.60 28.76 -12.67
CA ILE A 329 9.78 27.86 -13.80
C ILE A 329 9.31 26.46 -13.37
N PRO A 330 8.54 25.73 -14.20
CA PRO A 330 8.08 24.36 -13.93
C PRO A 330 9.22 23.37 -13.66
N GLY A 331 8.97 22.38 -12.79
CA GLY A 331 9.88 21.29 -12.43
C GLY A 331 11.26 21.71 -11.94
N THR A 332 11.39 22.92 -11.40
CA THR A 332 12.66 23.53 -11.02
C THR A 332 12.73 23.64 -9.50
N MET A 333 13.90 23.33 -8.92
CA MET A 333 14.17 23.53 -7.49
C MET A 333 14.36 25.02 -7.19
N TYR A 334 13.72 25.48 -6.12
CA TYR A 334 13.91 26.81 -5.55
C TYR A 334 14.14 26.69 -4.03
N ASN A 335 15.06 27.49 -3.52
CA ASN A 335 15.22 27.71 -2.08
C ASN A 335 14.44 28.97 -1.70
N PHE A 336 13.50 28.83 -0.76
CA PHE A 336 12.70 29.93 -0.24
C PHE A 336 13.14 30.24 1.19
N THR A 337 13.68 31.43 1.43
CA THR A 337 14.07 31.88 2.77
C THR A 337 13.17 33.02 3.23
N VAL A 338 12.44 32.83 4.32
CA VAL A 338 11.52 33.83 4.89
C VAL A 338 12.19 34.52 6.07
N PHE A 339 12.31 35.85 6.00
CA PHE A 339 12.79 36.74 7.05
C PHE A 339 11.61 37.53 7.63
N ALA A 340 11.48 37.54 8.95
CA ALA A 340 10.59 38.49 9.64
C ALA A 340 11.29 39.85 9.74
N VAL A 341 10.57 40.91 9.43
CA VAL A 341 11.08 42.29 9.41
C VAL A 341 10.23 43.13 10.38
N ALA A 342 10.90 43.94 11.21
CA ALA A 342 10.23 44.81 12.17
C ALA A 342 9.46 45.94 11.45
N ALA A 343 8.69 46.72 12.21
CA ALA A 343 7.84 47.79 11.68
C ALA A 343 8.61 48.92 10.96
N ASP A 344 9.93 49.02 11.18
CA ASP A 344 10.83 49.93 10.47
C ASP A 344 11.14 49.50 9.03
N ASN A 345 10.75 48.28 8.63
CA ASN A 345 11.09 47.63 7.36
C ASN A 345 12.61 47.50 7.09
N GLU A 346 13.45 47.60 8.13
CA GLU A 346 14.91 47.52 8.03
C GLU A 346 15.49 46.44 8.95
N THR A 347 14.95 46.29 10.17
CA THR A 347 15.48 45.35 11.15
C THR A 347 14.98 43.93 10.88
N GLU A 348 15.87 43.07 10.37
CA GLU A 348 15.55 41.69 10.00
C GLU A 348 15.96 40.66 11.06
N GLY A 349 15.06 39.70 11.29
CA GLY A 349 15.29 38.51 12.09
C GLY A 349 16.07 37.44 11.34
N GLU A 350 16.25 36.28 11.98
CA GLU A 350 16.86 35.11 11.35
C GLU A 350 15.93 34.51 10.30
N GLY A 351 16.48 34.22 9.12
CA GLY A 351 15.74 33.62 8.01
C GLY A 351 15.56 32.11 8.18
N ARG A 352 14.38 31.60 7.82
CA ARG A 352 14.14 30.15 7.74
C ARG A 352 13.94 29.73 6.29
N SER A 353 14.65 28.68 5.87
CA SER A 353 14.64 28.19 4.49
C SER A 353 13.87 26.89 4.29
N ILE A 354 13.31 26.71 3.09
CA ILE A 354 12.75 25.44 2.61
C ILE A 354 13.09 25.26 1.12
N ASP A 355 13.51 24.06 0.73
CA ASP A 355 13.78 23.70 -0.66
C ASP A 355 12.57 22.99 -1.26
N LEU A 356 12.08 23.46 -2.40
CA LEU A 356 10.90 22.92 -3.06
C LEU A 356 11.09 22.87 -4.57
N TYR A 357 10.64 21.78 -5.19
CA TYR A 357 10.46 21.73 -6.64
C TYR A 357 9.07 22.24 -7.00
N THR A 358 8.97 23.08 -8.04
CA THR A 358 7.68 23.36 -8.67
C THR A 358 7.18 22.15 -9.44
N LYS A 359 5.86 22.03 -9.64
CA LYS A 359 5.31 20.93 -10.43
C LYS A 359 5.71 21.06 -11.92
N PRO A 360 6.11 19.96 -12.58
CA PRO A 360 6.24 19.94 -14.04
C PRO A 360 4.92 20.27 -14.75
N ASN A 361 4.99 20.79 -15.98
CA ASN A 361 3.82 20.85 -16.85
C ASN A 361 3.34 19.44 -17.24
N PRO A 362 2.05 19.28 -17.57
CA PRO A 362 1.57 18.07 -18.21
C PRO A 362 2.31 17.81 -19.53
N VAL A 363 2.49 16.53 -19.86
CA VAL A 363 3.14 16.14 -21.11
C VAL A 363 2.28 16.54 -22.32
N LEU A 364 2.93 16.80 -23.45
CA LEU A 364 2.28 17.24 -24.69
C LEU A 364 2.33 16.12 -25.74
N ASP A 365 1.44 16.19 -26.74
CA ASP A 365 1.38 15.26 -27.88
C ASP A 365 1.47 13.76 -27.48
N LEU A 366 0.78 13.39 -26.39
CA LEU A 366 0.73 12.00 -25.94
C LEU A 366 0.05 11.15 -27.01
N LYS A 367 0.80 10.23 -27.61
CA LYS A 367 0.33 9.35 -28.68
C LYS A 367 0.91 7.95 -28.57
N ALA A 368 0.22 6.98 -29.16
CA ALA A 368 0.70 5.63 -29.31
C ALA A 368 1.47 5.46 -30.62
N GLU A 369 2.75 5.14 -30.52
CA GLU A 369 3.58 4.78 -31.68
C GLU A 369 3.25 3.37 -32.18
N TYR A 370 2.96 2.46 -31.25
CA TYR A 370 2.61 1.08 -31.56
C TYR A 370 1.54 0.56 -30.60
N VAL A 371 0.55 -0.14 -31.16
CA VAL A 371 -0.49 -0.85 -30.42
C VAL A 371 -0.48 -2.31 -30.84
N GLY A 372 0.03 -3.14 -29.94
CA GLY A 372 0.16 -4.59 -30.09
C GLY A 372 -0.99 -5.36 -29.46
N VAL A 373 -0.80 -6.67 -29.36
CA VAL A 373 -1.77 -7.60 -28.76
C VAL A 373 -1.69 -7.55 -27.23
N THR A 374 -0.48 -7.53 -26.67
CA THR A 374 -0.23 -7.48 -25.21
C THR A 374 0.66 -6.31 -24.79
N SER A 375 0.99 -5.41 -25.71
CA SER A 375 1.84 -4.26 -25.43
C SER A 375 1.42 -3.00 -26.18
N VAL A 376 1.75 -1.85 -25.62
CA VAL A 376 1.54 -0.52 -26.22
C VAL A 376 2.80 0.32 -25.99
N ASN A 377 3.27 0.98 -27.06
CA ASN A 377 4.37 1.94 -26.96
C ASN A 377 3.81 3.35 -27.04
N LEU A 378 4.04 4.12 -25.98
CA LEU A 378 3.62 5.51 -25.86
C LEU A 378 4.81 6.44 -26.04
N THR A 379 4.56 7.58 -26.67
CA THR A 379 5.52 8.67 -26.85
C THR A 379 4.84 9.99 -26.54
N TRP A 380 5.59 10.93 -25.98
CA TRP A 380 5.09 12.27 -25.63
C TRP A 380 6.22 13.30 -25.73
N GLU A 381 5.86 14.57 -25.71
CA GLU A 381 6.78 15.71 -25.73
C GLU A 381 6.68 16.51 -24.43
N VAL A 382 7.75 17.25 -24.09
CA VAL A 382 7.78 18.14 -22.91
C VAL A 382 8.53 19.40 -23.30
N ASN A 383 7.93 20.56 -23.02
CA ASN A 383 8.46 21.88 -23.36
C ASN A 383 9.07 22.62 -22.16
N ASP A 384 9.16 21.96 -21.01
CA ASP A 384 9.78 22.53 -19.81
C ASP A 384 11.30 22.62 -19.97
N THR A 385 11.86 23.75 -19.54
CA THR A 385 13.32 23.96 -19.52
C THR A 385 14.05 22.94 -18.64
N ALA A 386 13.40 22.42 -17.59
CA ALA A 386 13.97 21.42 -16.68
C ALA A 386 13.72 19.96 -17.12
N SER A 387 13.13 19.74 -18.30
CA SER A 387 12.62 18.43 -18.73
C SER A 387 13.67 17.33 -18.86
N ASP A 388 14.95 17.67 -19.02
CA ASP A 388 16.05 16.69 -19.09
C ASP A 388 16.29 15.98 -17.74
N SER A 389 15.81 16.55 -16.64
CA SER A 389 15.91 15.98 -15.29
C SER A 389 14.68 15.17 -14.88
N TYR A 390 13.63 15.14 -15.69
CA TYR A 390 12.37 14.52 -15.33
C TYR A 390 12.41 13.01 -15.46
N THR A 391 11.67 12.36 -14.58
CA THR A 391 11.20 10.98 -14.78
C THR A 391 9.70 11.01 -15.08
N TYR A 392 9.17 9.93 -15.64
CA TYR A 392 7.76 9.85 -16.02
C TYR A 392 7.11 8.65 -15.34
N ARG A 393 5.96 8.89 -14.71
CA ARG A 393 5.11 7.84 -14.15
C ARG A 393 3.92 7.67 -15.07
N ILE A 394 3.72 6.46 -15.57
CA ILE A 394 2.62 6.07 -16.43
C ILE A 394 1.67 5.21 -15.59
N GLU A 395 0.46 5.71 -15.36
CA GLU A 395 -0.61 4.97 -14.74
C GLU A 395 -1.43 4.29 -15.84
N VAL A 396 -1.49 2.97 -15.77
CA VAL A 396 -2.20 2.10 -16.70
C VAL A 396 -3.46 1.64 -15.99
N ALA A 397 -4.59 2.25 -16.33
CA ALA A 397 -5.87 1.98 -15.71
C ALA A 397 -6.75 1.10 -16.63
N LYS A 398 -7.30 0.04 -16.05
CA LYS A 398 -8.39 -0.77 -16.62
C LYS A 398 -9.49 -0.85 -15.58
N ASP A 399 -10.58 -0.13 -15.81
CA ASP A 399 -11.68 0.02 -14.86
C ASP A 399 -11.20 0.51 -13.48
N ILE A 400 -11.03 -0.38 -12.50
CA ILE A 400 -10.60 -0.09 -11.11
C ILE A 400 -9.14 -0.53 -10.87
N LEU A 401 -8.55 -1.34 -11.76
CA LEU A 401 -7.18 -1.81 -11.65
C LEU A 401 -6.22 -0.75 -12.20
N ILE A 402 -5.28 -0.31 -11.36
CA ILE A 402 -4.26 0.68 -11.72
C ILE A 402 -2.87 0.04 -11.54
N LYS A 403 -2.06 0.05 -12.61
CA LYS A 403 -0.66 -0.37 -12.61
C LYS A 403 0.22 0.83 -12.93
N ASN A 404 1.29 1.03 -12.16
CA ASN A 404 2.22 2.13 -12.39
C ASN A 404 3.49 1.61 -13.08
N VAL A 405 3.94 2.32 -14.10
CA VAL A 405 5.19 2.06 -14.84
C VAL A 405 6.01 3.34 -14.83
N THR A 406 7.32 3.24 -14.58
CA THR A 406 8.22 4.40 -14.60
C THR A 406 9.09 4.38 -15.84
N SER A 407 9.30 5.54 -16.47
CA SER A 407 10.24 5.71 -17.59
C SER A 407 11.16 6.89 -17.33
N SER A 408 12.44 6.74 -17.64
CA SER A 408 13.44 7.82 -17.60
C SER A 408 13.51 8.62 -18.91
N GLY A 409 12.75 8.23 -19.93
CA GLY A 409 12.73 8.89 -21.24
C GLY A 409 11.33 9.28 -21.66
N ARG A 410 11.24 10.02 -22.77
CA ARG A 410 9.98 10.52 -23.36
C ARG A 410 9.17 9.46 -24.14
N LYS A 411 9.43 8.20 -23.82
CA LYS A 411 8.75 7.03 -24.39
C LYS A 411 8.69 5.92 -23.36
N ALA A 412 7.66 5.10 -23.42
CA ALA A 412 7.52 3.91 -22.60
C ALA A 412 6.89 2.77 -23.39
N GLU A 413 7.42 1.57 -23.19
CA GLU A 413 6.81 0.32 -23.62
C GLU A 413 6.09 -0.29 -22.42
N ILE A 414 4.77 -0.48 -22.55
CA ILE A 414 3.94 -1.10 -21.52
C ILE A 414 3.60 -2.51 -22.01
N THR A 415 4.05 -3.52 -21.26
CA THR A 415 3.81 -4.94 -21.53
C THR A 415 2.76 -5.53 -20.58
N ASP A 416 2.41 -6.79 -20.83
CA ASP A 416 1.49 -7.60 -20.01
C ASP A 416 0.05 -7.05 -19.99
N LEU A 417 -0.36 -6.43 -21.10
CA LEU A 417 -1.72 -5.98 -21.31
C LEU A 417 -2.60 -7.12 -21.83
N ILE A 418 -3.88 -7.07 -21.47
CA ILE A 418 -4.86 -8.06 -21.91
C ILE A 418 -5.28 -7.71 -23.35
N PRO A 419 -5.30 -8.66 -24.29
CA PRO A 419 -5.71 -8.40 -25.67
C PRO A 419 -7.15 -7.92 -25.81
N GLY A 420 -7.43 -7.14 -26.85
CA GLY A 420 -8.76 -6.65 -27.20
C GLY A 420 -9.42 -5.77 -26.13
N THR A 421 -8.65 -5.21 -25.19
CA THR A 421 -9.14 -4.54 -23.98
C THR A 421 -8.82 -3.04 -24.02
N MET A 422 -9.76 -2.21 -23.53
CA MET A 422 -9.52 -0.77 -23.36
C MET A 422 -8.67 -0.52 -22.12
N TYR A 423 -7.65 0.31 -22.28
CA TYR A 423 -6.85 0.85 -21.19
C TYR A 423 -6.81 2.37 -21.31
N ASN A 424 -6.92 3.04 -20.17
CA ASN A 424 -6.61 4.46 -20.03
C ASN A 424 -5.17 4.59 -19.54
N PHE A 425 -4.33 5.25 -20.32
CA PHE A 425 -2.93 5.50 -19.98
C PHE A 425 -2.78 6.96 -19.60
N THR A 426 -2.44 7.24 -18.33
CA THR A 426 -2.16 8.60 -17.86
C THR A 426 -0.67 8.77 -17.57
N VAL A 427 -0.02 9.68 -18.29
CA VAL A 427 1.40 9.99 -18.12
C VAL A 427 1.56 11.25 -17.28
N PHE A 428 2.33 11.12 -16.20
CA PHE A 428 2.69 12.20 -15.28
C PHE A 428 4.19 12.48 -15.41
N ALA A 429 4.55 13.75 -15.59
CA ALA A 429 5.93 14.20 -15.44
C ALA A 429 6.25 14.37 -13.95
N VAL A 430 7.40 13.86 -13.52
CA VAL A 430 7.89 13.90 -12.14
C VAL A 430 9.21 14.66 -12.11
N ALA A 431 9.34 15.60 -11.19
CA ALA A 431 10.56 16.39 -11.02
C ALA A 431 11.73 15.51 -10.54
N ALA A 432 12.94 16.10 -10.50
CA ALA A 432 14.18 15.38 -10.19
C ALA A 432 14.25 14.78 -8.78
N ASP A 433 13.38 15.22 -7.86
CA ASP A 433 13.21 14.66 -6.53
C ASP A 433 12.48 13.30 -6.51
N ASN A 434 11.91 12.86 -7.65
CA ASN A 434 11.05 11.68 -7.78
C ASN A 434 9.78 11.71 -6.89
N GLU A 435 9.42 12.87 -6.35
CA GLU A 435 8.27 13.04 -5.46
C GLU A 435 7.27 14.06 -6.00
N THR A 436 7.75 15.17 -6.58
CA THR A 436 6.89 16.24 -7.07
C THR A 436 6.29 15.88 -8.43
N VAL A 437 5.03 15.45 -8.43
CA VAL A 437 4.29 15.01 -9.62
C VAL A 437 3.46 16.14 -10.23
N GLY A 438 3.61 16.35 -11.54
CA GLY A 438 2.81 17.25 -12.35
C GLY A 438 1.39 16.73 -12.62
N GLU A 439 0.63 17.48 -13.41
CA GLU A 439 -0.69 17.03 -13.87
C GLU A 439 -0.53 15.93 -14.93
N GLY A 440 -1.41 14.93 -14.89
CA GLY A 440 -1.38 13.79 -15.81
C GLY A 440 -2.06 14.12 -17.14
N SER A 441 -1.53 13.59 -18.24
CA SER A 441 -2.22 13.59 -19.54
C SER A 441 -2.62 12.17 -19.92
N SER A 442 -3.87 11.99 -20.35
CA SER A 442 -4.46 10.66 -20.58
C SER A 442 -4.76 10.38 -22.04
N ILE A 443 -4.67 9.10 -22.43
CA ILE A 443 -5.11 8.57 -23.72
C ILE A 443 -5.77 7.20 -23.53
N ASP A 444 -6.93 6.99 -24.16
CA ASP A 444 -7.63 5.72 -24.16
C ASP A 444 -7.29 4.91 -25.41
N LEU A 445 -6.81 3.68 -25.22
CA LEU A 445 -6.40 2.81 -26.32
C LEU A 445 -6.92 1.39 -26.12
N TYR A 446 -7.30 0.75 -27.23
CA TYR A 446 -7.63 -0.67 -27.26
C TYR A 446 -6.42 -1.45 -27.74
N THR A 447 -6.01 -2.47 -26.98
CA THR A 447 -5.05 -3.46 -27.47
C THR A 447 -5.66 -4.26 -28.62
N LYS A 448 -4.84 -4.75 -29.55
CA LYS A 448 -5.32 -5.60 -30.65
C LYS A 448 -5.88 -6.91 -30.08
N PRO A 449 -7.03 -7.40 -30.57
CA PRO A 449 -7.55 -8.70 -30.14
C PRO A 449 -6.61 -9.82 -30.57
N ALA A 450 -6.50 -10.85 -29.73
CA ALA A 450 -5.75 -12.05 -30.08
C ALA A 450 -6.48 -12.84 -31.18
N SER A 451 -5.71 -13.37 -32.14
CA SER A 451 -6.24 -14.26 -33.17
C SER A 451 -6.53 -15.63 -32.58
N VAL A 452 -7.53 -16.32 -33.11
CA VAL A 452 -7.74 -17.75 -32.83
C VAL A 452 -6.46 -18.52 -33.20
N ASN A 453 -6.02 -19.49 -32.40
CA ASN A 453 -4.81 -20.26 -32.76
C ASN A 453 -5.07 -21.21 -33.94
N SER A 454 -6.17 -21.96 -33.86
CA SER A 454 -6.63 -22.89 -34.88
C SER A 454 -8.10 -23.20 -34.68
N PHE A 455 -8.78 -23.64 -35.74
CA PHE A 455 -10.15 -24.13 -35.66
C PHE A 455 -10.27 -25.47 -36.40
N TRP A 456 -11.27 -26.25 -36.01
CA TRP A 456 -11.59 -27.54 -36.61
C TRP A 456 -12.97 -27.48 -37.23
N CYS A 457 -13.15 -28.26 -38.28
CA CYS A 457 -14.41 -28.40 -38.99
C CYS A 457 -14.90 -29.82 -38.87
N GLU A 458 -16.05 -30.00 -38.22
CA GLU A 458 -16.72 -31.28 -38.13
C GLU A 458 -17.87 -31.35 -39.15
N PRO A 459 -17.76 -32.19 -40.20
CA PRO A 459 -18.91 -32.51 -41.03
C PRO A 459 -19.97 -33.24 -40.21
N VAL A 460 -21.22 -32.77 -40.29
CA VAL A 460 -22.34 -33.42 -39.59
C VAL A 460 -22.97 -34.47 -40.50
N ALA A 461 -22.97 -35.72 -40.06
CA ALA A 461 -23.50 -36.85 -40.80
C ALA A 461 -24.91 -36.58 -41.36
N LYS A 462 -25.09 -36.78 -42.66
CA LYS A 462 -26.35 -36.55 -43.40
C LYS A 462 -26.91 -35.12 -43.32
N LYS A 463 -26.10 -34.11 -42.97
CA LYS A 463 -26.52 -32.71 -42.93
C LYS A 463 -25.65 -31.81 -43.81
N PRO A 464 -26.23 -30.78 -44.44
CA PRO A 464 -25.53 -29.89 -45.36
C PRO A 464 -24.97 -28.67 -44.62
N PHE A 465 -24.28 -28.85 -43.50
CA PHE A 465 -23.63 -27.73 -42.78
C PHE A 465 -22.39 -28.24 -42.04
N LEU A 466 -21.51 -27.32 -41.69
CA LEU A 466 -20.32 -27.60 -40.89
C LEU A 466 -20.56 -27.15 -39.45
N MET A 467 -20.00 -27.91 -38.51
CA MET A 467 -19.82 -27.46 -37.13
C MET A 467 -18.37 -26.98 -37.02
N LEU A 468 -18.19 -25.67 -36.98
CA LEU A 468 -16.89 -25.06 -36.73
C LEU A 468 -16.66 -25.01 -35.23
N LYS A 469 -15.47 -25.42 -34.80
CA LYS A 469 -15.07 -25.40 -33.40
C LYS A 469 -13.72 -24.74 -33.24
N TRP A 470 -13.59 -23.83 -32.30
CA TRP A 470 -12.31 -23.22 -31.98
C TRP A 470 -12.20 -22.89 -30.50
N ILE A 471 -10.97 -22.77 -30.03
CA ILE A 471 -10.69 -22.31 -28.68
C ILE A 471 -10.65 -20.78 -28.70
N CYS A 472 -11.38 -20.17 -27.78
CA CYS A 472 -11.44 -18.73 -27.60
C CYS A 472 -10.05 -18.15 -27.33
N PRO A 473 -9.63 -17.14 -28.12
CA PRO A 473 -8.36 -16.48 -27.92
C PRO A 473 -8.37 -15.70 -26.61
N SER A 474 -7.18 -15.46 -26.06
CA SER A 474 -6.99 -14.72 -24.81
C SER A 474 -7.48 -13.28 -24.90
N GLY A 475 -8.07 -12.77 -23.82
CA GLY A 475 -8.54 -11.39 -23.73
C GLY A 475 -10.01 -11.17 -24.14
N SER A 476 -10.35 -9.91 -24.43
CA SER A 476 -11.73 -9.52 -24.73
C SER A 476 -12.04 -9.63 -26.22
N SER A 477 -13.14 -10.30 -26.56
CA SER A 477 -13.67 -10.43 -27.91
C SER A 477 -15.12 -9.96 -27.93
N SER A 478 -15.48 -9.07 -28.86
CA SER A 478 -16.88 -8.70 -29.10
C SER A 478 -17.60 -9.66 -30.05
N GLY A 479 -16.86 -10.54 -30.74
CA GLY A 479 -17.39 -11.54 -31.65
C GLY A 479 -16.34 -12.06 -32.63
N PHE A 480 -16.78 -12.88 -33.57
CA PHE A 480 -15.93 -13.36 -34.67
C PHE A 480 -16.59 -13.14 -36.01
N LYS A 481 -15.77 -12.80 -36.99
CA LYS A 481 -16.17 -12.70 -38.40
C LYS A 481 -15.68 -13.95 -39.13
N ILE A 482 -16.62 -14.70 -39.73
CA ILE A 482 -16.37 -15.96 -40.42
C ILE A 482 -16.64 -15.78 -41.90
N ILE A 483 -15.65 -16.09 -42.73
CA ILE A 483 -15.74 -16.01 -44.18
C ILE A 483 -15.64 -17.43 -44.75
N ILE A 484 -16.68 -17.89 -45.43
CA ILE A 484 -16.77 -19.23 -46.03
C ILE A 484 -16.83 -19.10 -47.54
N SER A 485 -15.91 -19.75 -48.25
CA SER A 485 -15.84 -19.71 -49.71
C SER A 485 -15.73 -21.11 -50.30
N ASN A 486 -16.62 -21.45 -51.23
CA ASN A 486 -16.55 -22.74 -51.93
C ASN A 486 -15.32 -22.73 -52.86
N ILE A 487 -14.53 -23.81 -52.88
CA ILE A 487 -13.34 -23.86 -53.74
C ILE A 487 -13.72 -24.00 -55.23
N ASN A 488 -14.82 -24.70 -55.51
CA ASN A 488 -15.26 -24.99 -56.87
C ASN A 488 -16.23 -23.94 -57.45
N SER A 489 -16.77 -23.06 -56.61
CA SER A 489 -17.59 -21.93 -57.03
C SER A 489 -17.15 -20.68 -56.28
N SER A 490 -16.90 -19.56 -56.96
CA SER A 490 -16.39 -18.32 -56.35
C SER A 490 -17.35 -17.61 -55.38
N ARG A 491 -18.33 -18.34 -54.82
CA ARG A 491 -19.35 -17.87 -53.90
C ARG A 491 -18.75 -17.72 -52.50
N LYS A 492 -18.80 -16.50 -51.96
CA LYS A 492 -18.36 -16.16 -50.60
C LYS A 492 -19.56 -15.82 -49.74
N ASN A 493 -19.62 -16.39 -48.55
CA ASN A 493 -20.59 -16.07 -47.51
C ASN A 493 -19.84 -15.52 -46.31
N GLU A 494 -20.33 -14.42 -45.76
CA GLU A 494 -19.83 -13.83 -44.51
C GLU A 494 -20.89 -14.05 -43.43
N GLU A 495 -20.45 -14.52 -42.26
CA GLU A 495 -21.28 -14.83 -41.12
C GLU A 495 -20.61 -14.31 -39.84
N ASP A 496 -21.40 -13.68 -38.97
CA ASP A 496 -20.95 -13.22 -37.66
C ASP A 496 -21.28 -14.27 -36.60
N ALA A 497 -20.32 -14.53 -35.72
CA ALA A 497 -20.47 -15.40 -34.57
C ALA A 497 -20.42 -14.58 -33.26
N PRO A 498 -21.15 -15.03 -32.23
CA PRO A 498 -21.22 -14.33 -30.95
C PRO A 498 -19.84 -14.23 -30.26
N PRO A 499 -19.69 -13.31 -29.29
CA PRO A 499 -18.49 -13.23 -28.46
C PRO A 499 -18.27 -14.52 -27.67
N CYS A 500 -17.01 -14.77 -27.32
CA CYS A 500 -16.63 -15.85 -26.43
C CYS A 500 -17.37 -15.80 -25.09
N MET A 501 -17.77 -16.96 -24.60
CA MET A 501 -18.30 -17.09 -23.24
C MET A 501 -17.19 -17.04 -22.17
N GLY A 502 -15.93 -17.32 -22.53
CA GLY A 502 -14.78 -17.14 -21.64
C GLY A 502 -13.44 -17.43 -22.33
N GLU A 503 -12.35 -16.96 -21.75
CA GLU A 503 -11.01 -17.27 -22.27
C GLU A 503 -10.75 -18.79 -22.21
N GLY A 504 -10.19 -19.34 -23.30
CA GLY A 504 -9.97 -20.78 -23.43
C GLY A 504 -11.25 -21.60 -23.62
N SER A 505 -12.42 -20.98 -23.78
CA SER A 505 -13.65 -21.70 -24.06
C SER A 505 -13.67 -22.31 -25.46
N GLU A 506 -14.20 -23.52 -25.62
CA GLU A 506 -14.49 -24.06 -26.95
C GLU A 506 -15.79 -23.43 -27.44
N GLU A 507 -15.70 -22.61 -28.47
CA GLU A 507 -16.86 -22.08 -29.17
C GLU A 507 -17.21 -23.00 -30.33
N THR A 508 -18.52 -23.24 -30.48
CA THR A 508 -19.05 -24.06 -31.55
C THR A 508 -20.03 -23.23 -32.37
N PHE A 509 -19.75 -23.10 -33.67
CA PHE A 509 -20.57 -22.36 -34.59
C PHE A 509 -21.13 -23.27 -35.68
N LYS A 510 -22.45 -23.20 -35.85
CA LYS A 510 -23.16 -23.89 -36.92
C LYS A 510 -23.26 -22.98 -38.13
N THR A 511 -22.65 -23.37 -39.25
CA THR A 511 -22.76 -22.62 -40.51
C THR A 511 -24.18 -22.66 -41.06
N LYS A 512 -24.52 -21.70 -41.92
CA LYS A 512 -25.69 -21.84 -42.81
C LYS A 512 -25.57 -23.09 -43.71
N SER A 513 -26.67 -23.43 -44.37
CA SER A 513 -26.71 -24.58 -45.28
C SER A 513 -25.73 -24.40 -46.43
N LEU A 514 -24.87 -25.39 -46.62
CA LEU A 514 -23.86 -25.53 -47.66
C LEU A 514 -24.25 -26.67 -48.62
N ASP A 515 -23.40 -26.97 -49.60
CA ASP A 515 -23.58 -28.10 -50.52
C ASP A 515 -22.99 -29.38 -49.90
N TYR A 516 -23.61 -30.54 -50.11
CA TYR A 516 -23.05 -31.83 -49.69
C TYR A 516 -21.78 -32.17 -50.49
N PHE A 517 -20.89 -32.99 -49.92
CA PHE A 517 -19.65 -33.45 -50.56
C PHE A 517 -18.83 -32.33 -51.25
N SER A 518 -18.72 -31.18 -50.60
CA SER A 518 -18.08 -29.98 -51.15
C SER A 518 -16.97 -29.48 -50.22
N THR A 519 -15.98 -28.81 -50.80
CA THR A 519 -14.81 -28.30 -50.08
C THR A 519 -14.85 -26.77 -49.99
N TYR A 520 -14.64 -26.23 -48.80
CA TYR A 520 -14.72 -24.81 -48.49
C TYR A 520 -13.44 -24.30 -47.83
N ASN A 521 -13.00 -23.12 -48.23
CA ASN A 521 -12.02 -22.32 -47.50
C ASN A 521 -12.75 -21.47 -46.47
N VAL A 522 -12.45 -21.67 -45.19
CA VAL A 522 -13.02 -20.96 -44.05
C VAL A 522 -11.94 -20.05 -43.46
N THR A 523 -12.31 -18.81 -43.15
CA THR A 523 -11.45 -17.83 -42.46
C THR A 523 -12.17 -17.33 -41.21
N ILE A 524 -11.47 -17.29 -40.07
CA ILE A 524 -12.00 -16.75 -38.81
C ILE A 524 -11.14 -15.56 -38.39
N ILE A 525 -11.79 -14.44 -38.07
CA ILE A 525 -11.16 -13.22 -37.59
C ILE A 525 -11.83 -12.84 -36.26
N THR A 526 -11.05 -12.73 -35.18
CA THR A 526 -11.52 -12.19 -33.90
C THR A 526 -11.70 -10.68 -34.03
N VAL A 527 -12.84 -10.17 -33.57
CA VAL A 527 -13.16 -8.73 -33.55
C VAL A 527 -13.32 -8.27 -32.11
N SER A 528 -12.69 -7.16 -31.75
CA SER A 528 -12.96 -6.46 -30.49
C SER A 528 -13.13 -4.97 -30.75
N ASN A 529 -14.35 -4.48 -30.53
CA ASN A 529 -14.74 -3.08 -30.57
C ASN A 529 -14.12 -2.25 -31.72
N GLY A 530 -14.27 -2.76 -32.95
CA GLY A 530 -13.81 -2.10 -34.18
C GLY A 530 -12.37 -2.44 -34.62
N SER A 531 -11.59 -3.16 -33.81
CA SER A 531 -10.27 -3.69 -34.17
C SER A 531 -10.34 -5.16 -34.56
N GLU A 532 -9.59 -5.53 -35.61
CA GLU A 532 -9.51 -6.91 -36.13
C GLU A 532 -8.16 -7.56 -35.78
N SER A 533 -8.21 -8.84 -35.43
CA SER A 533 -7.03 -9.69 -35.27
C SER A 533 -6.49 -10.17 -36.63
N SER A 534 -5.35 -10.86 -36.63
CA SER A 534 -4.87 -11.52 -37.84
C SER A 534 -5.79 -12.71 -38.22
N PRO A 535 -6.10 -12.91 -39.51
CA PRO A 535 -7.01 -13.96 -39.96
C PRO A 535 -6.40 -15.36 -39.83
N VAL A 536 -7.25 -16.33 -39.51
CA VAL A 536 -6.90 -17.75 -39.41
C VAL A 536 -7.62 -18.52 -40.50
N TYR A 537 -6.90 -19.38 -41.22
CA TYR A 537 -7.41 -20.09 -42.39
C TYR A 537 -7.53 -21.60 -42.14
N GLY A 538 -8.55 -22.22 -42.74
CA GLY A 538 -8.74 -23.67 -42.69
C GLY A 538 -9.56 -24.18 -43.88
N VAL A 539 -9.33 -25.42 -44.27
CA VAL A 539 -10.02 -26.10 -45.38
C VAL A 539 -10.95 -27.16 -44.81
N CYS A 540 -12.23 -27.15 -45.22
CA CYS A 540 -13.28 -27.93 -44.58
C CYS A 540 -14.15 -28.65 -45.61
N HIS A 541 -14.54 -29.88 -45.29
CA HIS A 541 -15.35 -30.74 -46.17
C HIS A 541 -16.71 -31.01 -45.53
N THR A 542 -17.79 -30.88 -46.29
CA THR A 542 -19.15 -31.22 -45.83
C THR A 542 -19.42 -32.72 -45.93
N SER A 543 -20.39 -33.21 -45.15
CA SER A 543 -20.77 -34.63 -45.13
C SER A 543 -21.34 -35.11 -46.46
N ILE A 544 -21.41 -36.43 -46.63
CA ILE A 544 -22.23 -37.13 -47.63
C ILE A 544 -23.62 -37.46 -47.06
N THR A 545 -24.59 -37.78 -47.92
CA THR A 545 -25.95 -38.18 -47.53
C THR A 545 -26.54 -39.24 -48.48
N ASP A 546 -27.76 -39.69 -48.20
CA ASP A 546 -28.53 -40.57 -49.08
C ASP A 546 -28.78 -39.85 -50.42
N ARG A 547 -28.57 -40.54 -51.54
CA ARG A 547 -28.75 -39.96 -52.89
C ARG A 547 -30.24 -39.71 -53.17
N PRO A 548 -30.59 -38.76 -54.06
CA PRO A 548 -31.96 -38.69 -54.57
C PRO A 548 -32.28 -40.01 -55.30
N HIS A 549 -33.49 -40.54 -55.05
CA HIS A 549 -33.94 -41.78 -55.67
C HIS A 549 -34.01 -41.62 -57.20
N PRO A 550 -33.47 -42.55 -58.00
CA PRO A 550 -33.62 -42.52 -59.45
C PRO A 550 -35.10 -42.65 -59.80
N SER A 551 -35.59 -41.86 -60.75
CA SER A 551 -37.00 -41.84 -61.16
C SER A 551 -37.40 -43.05 -62.01
N GLU A 552 -36.45 -43.73 -62.65
CA GLU A 552 -36.68 -44.89 -63.51
C GLU A 552 -36.66 -46.22 -62.73
N ALA A 553 -37.67 -47.06 -62.94
CA ALA A 553 -37.69 -48.44 -62.46
C ALA A 553 -36.73 -49.33 -63.27
N PRO A 554 -36.15 -50.39 -62.68
CA PRO A 554 -35.33 -51.35 -63.42
C PRO A 554 -36.19 -52.15 -64.40
N SER A 555 -35.64 -52.45 -65.58
CA SER A 555 -36.27 -53.29 -66.59
C SER A 555 -35.95 -54.76 -66.33
N VAL A 556 -36.98 -55.60 -66.25
CA VAL A 556 -36.83 -57.04 -65.98
C VAL A 556 -37.25 -57.86 -67.19
N LYS A 557 -36.36 -58.74 -67.67
CA LYS A 557 -36.58 -59.64 -68.81
C LYS A 557 -36.50 -61.10 -68.36
N VAL A 558 -37.47 -61.93 -68.78
CA VAL A 558 -37.43 -63.38 -68.51
C VAL A 558 -36.34 -64.02 -69.35
N VAL A 559 -35.48 -64.82 -68.72
CA VAL A 559 -34.40 -65.57 -69.39
C VAL A 559 -34.74 -67.06 -69.49
N SER A 560 -35.37 -67.64 -68.47
CA SER A 560 -35.81 -69.06 -68.44
C SER A 560 -36.95 -69.28 -67.45
N HIS A 561 -37.38 -70.53 -67.23
CA HIS A 561 -38.37 -70.89 -66.20
C HIS A 561 -37.88 -70.67 -64.75
N SER A 562 -36.58 -70.40 -64.55
CA SER A 562 -35.96 -70.20 -63.23
C SER A 562 -34.99 -69.02 -63.15
N SER A 563 -34.96 -68.11 -64.14
CA SER A 563 -34.01 -67.00 -64.18
C SER A 563 -34.56 -65.73 -64.84
N LEU A 564 -34.11 -64.56 -64.36
CA LEU A 564 -34.47 -63.22 -64.84
C LEU A 564 -33.20 -62.40 -65.14
N SER A 565 -33.30 -61.40 -66.01
CA SER A 565 -32.27 -60.39 -66.24
C SER A 565 -32.81 -59.03 -65.81
N VAL A 566 -32.10 -58.32 -64.93
CA VAL A 566 -32.47 -57.01 -64.39
C VAL A 566 -31.52 -55.97 -64.96
N GLU A 567 -32.05 -54.97 -65.68
CA GLU A 567 -31.31 -53.88 -66.31
C GLU A 567 -31.69 -52.54 -65.66
N PHE A 568 -30.72 -51.74 -65.18
CA PHE A 568 -30.99 -50.51 -64.43
C PHE A 568 -30.00 -49.37 -64.73
N SER A 569 -30.46 -48.14 -64.56
CA SER A 569 -29.65 -46.91 -64.73
C SER A 569 -28.81 -46.63 -63.48
N ASP A 570 -27.72 -45.88 -63.62
CA ASP A 570 -26.88 -45.48 -62.49
C ASP A 570 -27.57 -44.39 -61.60
N PHE A 571 -27.09 -44.24 -60.37
CA PHE A 571 -27.51 -43.21 -59.41
C PHE A 571 -26.61 -41.97 -59.56
N ASP A 572 -27.16 -40.76 -59.42
CA ASP A 572 -26.41 -39.48 -59.52
C ASP A 572 -25.30 -39.35 -58.45
N SER A 573 -24.11 -38.85 -58.84
CA SER A 573 -22.93 -38.67 -57.98
C SER A 573 -22.93 -37.40 -57.10
N LEU A 574 -23.94 -36.53 -57.19
CA LEU A 574 -23.97 -35.20 -56.56
C LEU A 574 -23.76 -35.18 -55.02
N TYR A 575 -24.15 -36.23 -54.28
CA TYR A 575 -24.10 -36.27 -52.80
C TYR A 575 -23.07 -37.25 -52.21
N GLY A 576 -22.10 -37.68 -53.02
CA GLY A 576 -20.99 -38.56 -52.62
C GLY A 576 -20.79 -39.74 -53.58
N PRO A 577 -19.63 -40.42 -53.55
CA PRO A 577 -19.32 -41.53 -54.46
C PRO A 577 -20.18 -42.77 -54.19
N LEU A 578 -20.48 -43.55 -55.24
CA LEU A 578 -21.26 -44.78 -55.11
C LEU A 578 -20.30 -45.91 -54.75
N LYS A 579 -20.65 -46.71 -53.73
CA LYS A 579 -19.84 -47.82 -53.24
C LYS A 579 -20.36 -49.18 -53.68
N ALA A 580 -21.67 -49.36 -53.73
CA ALA A 580 -22.26 -50.62 -54.14
C ALA A 580 -23.70 -50.49 -54.65
N TYR A 581 -24.16 -51.52 -55.34
CA TYR A 581 -25.57 -51.80 -55.63
C TYR A 581 -25.99 -53.10 -54.95
N ALA A 582 -27.24 -53.22 -54.52
CA ALA A 582 -27.87 -54.50 -54.19
C ALA A 582 -29.15 -54.69 -55.00
N VAL A 583 -29.23 -55.81 -55.71
CA VAL A 583 -30.44 -56.20 -56.45
C VAL A 583 -31.33 -56.99 -55.51
N MET A 584 -32.56 -56.52 -55.34
CA MET A 584 -33.59 -57.14 -54.51
C MET A 584 -34.67 -57.72 -55.39
N ILE A 585 -35.13 -58.93 -55.05
CA ILE A 585 -36.23 -59.61 -55.72
C ILE A 585 -37.39 -59.73 -54.75
N THR A 586 -38.58 -59.33 -55.21
CA THR A 586 -39.80 -59.37 -54.40
C THR A 586 -40.99 -59.96 -55.17
N THR A 587 -41.87 -60.63 -54.44
CA THR A 587 -43.16 -61.12 -54.94
C THR A 587 -44.36 -60.32 -54.40
N GLU A 588 -44.11 -59.30 -53.57
CA GLU A 588 -45.14 -58.44 -52.98
C GLU A 588 -45.43 -57.19 -53.82
N GLN A 589 -46.59 -56.58 -53.56
CA GLN A 589 -46.99 -55.30 -54.13
C GLN A 589 -47.09 -54.27 -53.00
N GLY A 590 -46.02 -53.50 -52.78
CA GLY A 590 -46.01 -52.43 -51.78
C GLY A 590 -44.62 -51.87 -51.47
N TYR A 591 -44.55 -50.56 -51.19
CA TYR A 591 -43.38 -49.86 -50.67
C TYR A 591 -43.35 -49.92 -49.13
N GLU A 592 -43.36 -51.11 -48.55
CA GLU A 592 -42.89 -51.22 -47.16
C GLU A 592 -41.38 -51.03 -47.13
N SER A 593 -40.84 -50.47 -46.04
CA SER A 593 -39.43 -50.10 -45.89
C SER A 593 -38.49 -51.20 -46.40
N LEU A 594 -38.01 -51.06 -47.65
CA LEU A 594 -37.07 -52.00 -48.26
C LEU A 594 -35.75 -52.05 -47.50
N LYS A 595 -35.46 -50.99 -46.73
CA LYS A 595 -34.29 -50.85 -45.86
C LYS A 595 -34.21 -51.94 -44.81
N SER A 596 -35.32 -52.25 -44.12
CA SER A 596 -35.34 -53.32 -43.11
C SER A 596 -35.34 -54.73 -43.71
N LYS A 597 -35.63 -54.84 -45.02
CA LYS A 597 -35.64 -56.09 -45.78
C LYS A 597 -34.28 -56.39 -46.44
N LEU A 598 -33.28 -55.51 -46.32
CA LEU A 598 -31.92 -55.73 -46.87
C LEU A 598 -31.22 -56.93 -46.25
N ASN A 599 -31.55 -57.32 -45.01
CA ASN A 599 -30.94 -58.47 -44.36
C ASN A 599 -31.54 -59.84 -44.73
N ASN A 600 -32.57 -59.86 -45.57
CA ASN A 600 -33.24 -61.07 -45.99
C ASN A 600 -32.46 -61.82 -47.08
N THR A 601 -32.30 -63.14 -46.90
CA THR A 601 -31.56 -64.00 -47.84
C THR A 601 -32.49 -64.88 -48.70
N TYR A 602 -31.95 -65.43 -49.79
CA TYR A 602 -32.66 -66.40 -50.63
C TYR A 602 -33.11 -67.66 -49.85
N LYS A 603 -32.35 -68.07 -48.82
CA LYS A 603 -32.73 -69.19 -47.94
C LYS A 603 -33.97 -68.86 -47.12
N ASP A 604 -34.11 -67.61 -46.68
CA ASP A 604 -35.29 -67.13 -45.96
C ASP A 604 -36.51 -67.10 -46.89
N PHE A 605 -36.32 -66.66 -48.14
CA PHE A 605 -37.35 -66.70 -49.18
C PHE A 605 -37.81 -68.14 -49.49
N LYS A 606 -36.89 -69.10 -49.67
CA LYS A 606 -37.23 -70.53 -49.89
C LYS A 606 -37.99 -71.15 -48.73
N LYS A 607 -37.68 -70.75 -47.49
CA LYS A 607 -38.41 -71.16 -46.28
C LYS A 607 -39.73 -70.41 -46.07
N LYS A 608 -40.14 -69.55 -47.02
CA LYS A 608 -41.33 -68.69 -46.96
C LYS A 608 -41.36 -67.77 -45.74
N LYS A 609 -40.19 -67.38 -45.20
CA LYS A 609 -40.08 -66.42 -44.08
C LYS A 609 -40.15 -64.97 -44.52
N THR A 610 -39.83 -64.71 -45.78
CA THR A 610 -39.86 -63.40 -46.42
C THR A 610 -40.28 -63.55 -47.88
N THR A 611 -40.85 -62.50 -48.44
CA THR A 611 -41.24 -62.37 -49.84
C THR A 611 -40.25 -61.53 -50.65
N THR A 612 -39.31 -60.86 -49.95
CA THR A 612 -38.31 -59.97 -50.52
C THR A 612 -36.94 -60.34 -49.98
N TYR A 613 -35.96 -60.51 -50.87
CA TYR A 613 -34.60 -60.84 -50.49
C TYR A 613 -33.59 -60.16 -51.41
N VAL A 614 -32.38 -59.93 -50.91
CA VAL A 614 -31.25 -59.50 -51.75
C VAL A 614 -30.70 -60.73 -52.46
N THR A 615 -30.62 -60.65 -53.78
CA THR A 615 -30.11 -61.74 -54.62
C THR A 615 -28.66 -61.55 -55.03
N TYR A 616 -28.22 -60.29 -55.12
CA TYR A 616 -26.88 -59.94 -55.58
C TYR A 616 -26.45 -58.59 -55.00
N VAL A 617 -25.19 -58.48 -54.60
CA VAL A 617 -24.54 -57.22 -54.19
C VAL A 617 -23.39 -56.97 -55.15
N ILE A 618 -23.14 -55.73 -55.54
CA ILE A 618 -22.15 -55.36 -56.55
C ILE A 618 -21.37 -54.18 -56.01
N GLU A 619 -20.09 -54.36 -55.73
CA GLU A 619 -19.20 -53.22 -55.45
C GLU A 619 -18.92 -52.46 -56.76
N THR A 620 -18.89 -51.13 -56.72
CA THR A 620 -18.72 -50.30 -57.92
C THR A 620 -17.38 -50.53 -58.63
N GLU A 621 -16.34 -50.95 -57.90
CA GLU A 621 -15.05 -51.37 -58.45
C GLU A 621 -15.14 -52.63 -59.33
N GLN A 622 -16.13 -53.51 -59.08
CA GLN A 622 -16.39 -54.71 -59.91
C GLN A 622 -17.33 -54.42 -61.10
N ALA A 623 -18.09 -53.33 -61.03
CA ALA A 623 -19.03 -52.89 -62.06
C ALA A 623 -18.34 -52.33 -63.32
N GLU A 624 -17.04 -51.99 -63.25
CA GLU A 624 -16.25 -51.52 -64.41
C GLU A 624 -15.94 -52.62 -65.44
N SER A 625 -16.33 -53.87 -65.19
CA SER A 625 -16.10 -54.97 -66.13
C SER A 625 -17.14 -55.00 -67.27
N PRO A 626 -16.73 -55.23 -68.54
CA PRO A 626 -17.60 -55.11 -69.72
C PRO A 626 -18.77 -56.11 -69.77
N PHE A 627 -18.81 -57.07 -68.84
CA PHE A 627 -19.91 -58.05 -68.70
C PHE A 627 -21.14 -57.49 -67.96
N PHE A 628 -21.02 -56.33 -67.31
CA PHE A 628 -22.10 -55.73 -66.51
C PHE A 628 -22.82 -54.55 -67.20
N HIS A 629 -22.34 -54.09 -68.35
CA HIS A 629 -22.98 -53.01 -69.09
C HIS A 629 -23.76 -53.54 -70.30
N SER A 630 -24.98 -53.04 -70.46
CA SER A 630 -25.74 -53.19 -71.70
C SER A 630 -25.14 -52.35 -72.82
N GLN A 631 -25.50 -52.63 -74.07
CA GLN A 631 -25.07 -51.83 -75.22
C GLN A 631 -25.48 -50.34 -75.13
N ASN A 632 -26.39 -49.98 -74.21
CA ASN A 632 -26.85 -48.61 -73.94
C ASN A 632 -26.28 -48.02 -72.63
N GLY A 633 -25.27 -48.63 -72.01
CA GLY A 633 -24.63 -48.12 -70.78
C GLY A 633 -25.44 -48.32 -69.48
N LYS A 634 -26.50 -49.16 -69.49
CA LYS A 634 -27.24 -49.56 -68.28
C LYS A 634 -26.62 -50.80 -67.64
N ASN A 635 -26.69 -50.93 -66.31
CA ASN A 635 -26.15 -52.06 -65.56
C ASN A 635 -27.07 -53.29 -65.69
N ILE A 636 -26.52 -54.47 -65.98
CA ILE A 636 -27.28 -55.74 -66.15
C ILE A 636 -26.85 -56.77 -65.11
N VAL A 637 -27.84 -57.38 -64.43
CA VAL A 637 -27.65 -58.47 -63.47
C VAL A 637 -28.57 -59.63 -63.80
N ASN A 638 -27.98 -60.83 -63.94
CA ASN A 638 -28.74 -62.05 -64.20
C ASN A 638 -29.02 -62.79 -62.89
N VAL A 639 -30.30 -62.94 -62.57
CA VAL A 639 -30.82 -63.59 -61.37
C VAL A 639 -31.15 -65.05 -61.67
N GLY A 640 -30.81 -65.97 -60.76
CA GLY A 640 -31.07 -67.41 -60.87
C GLY A 640 -29.89 -68.27 -61.32
N LYS A 641 -28.65 -67.77 -61.23
CA LYS A 641 -27.43 -68.46 -61.71
C LYS A 641 -26.69 -69.33 -60.67
N GLY A 642 -27.09 -69.26 -59.40
CA GLY A 642 -26.55 -70.10 -58.32
C GLY A 642 -25.23 -69.63 -57.69
N ASN A 643 -24.75 -68.43 -58.01
CA ASN A 643 -23.57 -67.84 -57.38
C ASN A 643 -23.90 -67.18 -56.02
N THR A 644 -22.93 -67.15 -55.12
CA THR A 644 -23.04 -66.56 -53.78
C THR A 644 -22.04 -65.41 -53.62
N MET A 645 -22.47 -64.28 -53.04
CA MET A 645 -21.60 -63.15 -52.72
C MET A 645 -22.00 -62.60 -51.35
N TYR A 646 -21.00 -62.42 -50.47
CA TYR A 646 -21.21 -62.25 -49.02
C TYR A 646 -22.13 -63.34 -48.46
N GLY A 647 -23.13 -62.99 -47.65
CA GLY A 647 -24.16 -63.90 -47.14
C GLY A 647 -25.35 -64.14 -48.09
N TYR A 648 -25.35 -63.55 -49.29
CA TYR A 648 -26.46 -63.66 -50.25
C TYR A 648 -26.22 -64.71 -51.32
N GLU A 649 -27.29 -65.37 -51.75
CA GLU A 649 -27.29 -66.45 -52.73
C GLU A 649 -28.23 -66.10 -53.90
N ASN A 650 -27.69 -66.12 -55.12
CA ASN A 650 -28.44 -65.88 -56.36
C ASN A 650 -29.10 -67.17 -56.86
N GLY A 651 -29.92 -67.80 -56.02
CA GLY A 651 -30.49 -69.11 -56.30
C GLY A 651 -31.60 -69.11 -57.36
N PRO A 652 -31.96 -70.28 -57.93
CA PRO A 652 -32.95 -70.40 -58.99
C PRO A 652 -34.35 -69.95 -58.57
N LEU A 653 -35.03 -69.19 -59.43
CA LEU A 653 -36.38 -68.71 -59.17
C LEU A 653 -37.40 -69.83 -59.34
N ILE A 654 -38.58 -69.66 -58.72
CA ILE A 654 -39.63 -70.67 -58.71
C ILE A 654 -40.54 -70.44 -59.94
N PRO A 655 -40.75 -71.44 -60.81
CA PRO A 655 -41.64 -71.33 -61.97
C PRO A 655 -43.07 -70.93 -61.58
N LEU A 656 -43.79 -70.25 -62.48
CA LEU A 656 -45.19 -69.79 -62.30
C LEU A 656 -45.42 -68.75 -61.19
N LEU A 657 -44.35 -68.23 -60.57
CA LEU A 657 -44.43 -67.07 -59.66
C LEU A 657 -44.13 -65.76 -60.40
N SER A 658 -44.74 -64.69 -59.90
CA SER A 658 -44.57 -63.33 -60.43
C SER A 658 -43.55 -62.58 -59.58
N TYR A 659 -42.53 -62.01 -60.23
CA TYR A 659 -41.40 -61.36 -59.58
C TYR A 659 -41.25 -59.91 -60.02
N ARG A 660 -40.81 -59.06 -59.10
CA ARG A 660 -40.35 -57.69 -59.35
C ARG A 660 -38.90 -57.55 -58.89
N ALA A 661 -38.15 -56.65 -59.50
CA ALA A 661 -36.82 -56.29 -59.06
C ALA A 661 -36.77 -54.83 -58.59
N CYS A 662 -36.02 -54.56 -57.53
CA CYS A 662 -35.71 -53.21 -57.05
C CYS A 662 -34.20 -53.13 -56.82
N VAL A 663 -33.60 -51.96 -57.05
CA VAL A 663 -32.15 -51.78 -56.90
C VAL A 663 -31.88 -50.79 -55.77
N ALA A 664 -31.05 -51.18 -54.82
CA ALA A 664 -30.56 -50.33 -53.75
C ALA A 664 -29.16 -49.82 -54.11
N GLY A 665 -28.95 -48.50 -54.17
CA GLY A 665 -27.64 -47.87 -54.37
C GLY A 665 -27.10 -47.33 -53.05
N PHE A 666 -25.82 -47.59 -52.76
CA PHE A 666 -25.19 -47.25 -51.48
C PHE A 666 -24.07 -46.21 -51.64
N THR A 667 -24.16 -45.08 -50.96
CA THR A 667 -23.02 -44.14 -50.79
C THR A 667 -22.10 -44.55 -49.65
N ASN A 668 -22.62 -45.32 -48.70
CA ASN A 668 -21.87 -46.04 -47.68
C ASN A 668 -22.62 -47.34 -47.33
N ILE A 669 -21.92 -48.47 -47.23
CA ILE A 669 -22.51 -49.79 -46.99
C ILE A 669 -21.85 -50.44 -45.78
N THR A 670 -22.66 -50.93 -44.84
CA THR A 670 -22.21 -51.62 -43.63
C THR A 670 -22.76 -53.03 -43.59
N PHE A 671 -21.96 -53.98 -43.09
CA PHE A 671 -22.31 -55.39 -43.01
C PHE A 671 -22.26 -55.88 -41.57
N MET A 672 -23.27 -56.66 -41.17
CA MET A 672 -23.31 -57.40 -39.90
C MET A 672 -23.48 -58.89 -40.22
N ALA A 673 -22.57 -59.74 -39.72
CA ALA A 673 -22.57 -61.18 -39.98
C ALA A 673 -22.68 -61.57 -41.48
N ASN A 674 -21.96 -60.84 -42.35
CA ASN A 674 -21.95 -61.00 -43.82
C ASN A 674 -23.26 -60.63 -44.54
N VAL A 675 -24.15 -59.91 -43.89
CA VAL A 675 -25.42 -59.44 -44.45
C VAL A 675 -25.49 -57.91 -44.28
N ILE A 676 -26.12 -57.18 -45.20
CA ILE A 676 -26.21 -55.71 -45.15
C ILE A 676 -27.03 -55.27 -43.93
N GLU A 677 -26.43 -54.42 -43.11
CA GLU A 677 -27.11 -53.71 -42.03
C GLU A 677 -27.76 -52.46 -42.62
N GLY A 678 -29.08 -52.53 -42.82
CA GLY A 678 -29.81 -51.49 -43.54
C GLY A 678 -29.72 -50.15 -42.85
N GLU A 679 -29.89 -50.11 -41.52
CA GLU A 679 -30.04 -48.86 -40.77
C GLU A 679 -28.77 -48.00 -40.73
N ASP A 680 -27.61 -48.64 -40.64
CA ASP A 680 -26.30 -48.00 -40.59
C ASP A 680 -25.73 -47.71 -42.00
N SER A 681 -26.39 -48.21 -43.05
CA SER A 681 -26.03 -47.96 -44.44
C SER A 681 -26.73 -46.71 -45.01
N TYR A 682 -26.05 -46.01 -45.93
CA TYR A 682 -26.61 -44.85 -46.64
C TYR A 682 -27.12 -45.33 -47.99
N VAL A 683 -28.44 -45.49 -48.10
CA VAL A 683 -29.07 -46.26 -49.16
C VAL A 683 -30.25 -45.53 -49.77
N SER A 684 -30.31 -45.55 -51.09
CA SER A 684 -31.46 -45.08 -51.87
C SER A 684 -31.97 -46.22 -52.74
N PHE A 685 -33.28 -46.40 -52.80
CA PHE A 685 -33.91 -47.44 -53.61
C PHE A 685 -34.43 -46.85 -54.92
N SER A 686 -34.25 -47.57 -56.03
CA SER A 686 -35.02 -47.35 -57.25
C SER A 686 -36.47 -47.77 -57.00
N PRO A 687 -37.42 -47.29 -57.83
CA PRO A 687 -38.71 -47.94 -57.94
C PRO A 687 -38.56 -49.42 -58.28
N CYS A 688 -39.50 -50.25 -57.82
CA CYS A 688 -39.54 -51.66 -58.21
C CYS A 688 -40.13 -51.80 -59.62
N SER A 689 -39.65 -52.78 -60.38
CA SER A 689 -40.15 -53.06 -61.73
C SER A 689 -41.62 -53.47 -61.74
N GLU A 690 -42.21 -53.46 -62.94
CA GLU A 690 -43.46 -54.18 -63.19
C GLU A 690 -43.29 -55.70 -62.96
N PRO A 691 -44.37 -56.40 -62.59
CA PRO A 691 -44.30 -57.81 -62.23
C PRO A 691 -44.15 -58.69 -63.48
N VAL A 692 -43.24 -59.65 -63.41
CA VAL A 692 -42.92 -60.55 -64.52
C VAL A 692 -43.18 -61.99 -64.08
N LEU A 693 -44.05 -62.68 -64.83
CA LEU A 693 -44.42 -64.08 -64.58
C LEU A 693 -43.42 -65.04 -65.25
N LEU A 694 -42.88 -65.98 -64.48
CA LEU A 694 -41.99 -67.02 -65.05
C LEU A 694 -42.78 -68.15 -65.73
N PRO A 695 -42.31 -68.65 -66.90
CA PRO A 695 -42.92 -69.78 -67.61
C PRO A 695 -42.73 -71.10 -66.86
N GLN A 696 -43.52 -72.12 -67.21
CA GLN A 696 -43.49 -73.44 -66.57
C GLN A 696 -42.20 -74.22 -66.88
N ASP A 697 -41.77 -75.07 -65.93
CA ASP A 697 -40.61 -75.95 -66.10
C ASP A 697 -40.86 -77.00 -67.21
N PRO A 698 -40.03 -77.05 -68.28
CA PRO A 698 -40.16 -78.04 -69.34
C PRO A 698 -39.96 -79.50 -68.88
N GLY A 699 -39.39 -79.75 -67.69
CA GLY A 699 -39.18 -81.09 -67.13
C GLY A 699 -40.44 -81.79 -66.58
N ILE A 700 -41.53 -81.07 -66.33
CA ILE A 700 -42.74 -81.62 -65.69
C ILE A 700 -43.69 -82.30 -66.71
N ILE A 701 -43.49 -82.11 -68.02
CA ILE A 701 -44.33 -82.72 -69.08
C ILE A 701 -43.93 -84.19 -69.39
N ALA A 702 -42.82 -84.70 -68.84
CA ALA A 702 -42.31 -86.05 -69.12
C ALA A 702 -42.37 -87.06 -67.94
N GLY A 703 -42.93 -86.69 -66.78
CA GLY A 703 -42.73 -87.41 -65.51
C GLY A 703 -43.94 -88.14 -64.90
N VAL A 704 -44.96 -88.50 -65.68
CA VAL A 704 -46.21 -89.15 -65.15
C VAL A 704 -46.11 -90.70 -65.07
N VAL A 705 -44.98 -91.33 -65.42
CA VAL A 705 -44.94 -92.80 -65.60
C VAL A 705 -44.16 -93.61 -64.56
N ILE A 706 -43.34 -93.03 -63.67
CA ILE A 706 -42.45 -93.85 -62.82
C ILE A 706 -42.36 -93.29 -61.40
N GLY A 707 -43.00 -93.96 -60.44
CA GLY A 707 -42.84 -93.61 -59.02
C GLY A 707 -43.80 -94.25 -58.01
N CYS A 708 -44.65 -95.20 -58.42
CA CYS A 708 -45.52 -95.97 -57.52
C CYS A 708 -44.80 -97.10 -56.74
N LEU A 709 -43.50 -96.99 -56.45
CA LEU A 709 -42.80 -98.04 -55.70
C LEU A 709 -41.80 -97.45 -54.71
N LEU A 710 -41.90 -97.95 -53.48
CA LEU A 710 -40.96 -97.86 -52.35
C LEU A 710 -41.24 -96.77 -51.31
N ALA A 711 -42.47 -96.84 -50.78
CA ALA A 711 -42.61 -96.88 -49.33
C ALA A 711 -42.00 -98.19 -48.79
N ILE A 712 -41.53 -98.14 -47.54
CA ILE A 712 -40.91 -99.21 -46.73
C ILE A 712 -39.38 -99.17 -46.77
N PHE A 713 -38.78 -98.34 -45.92
CA PHE A 713 -37.76 -98.78 -44.95
C PHE A 713 -37.43 -97.66 -43.95
N ALA A 714 -37.34 -98.06 -42.68
CA ALA A 714 -36.65 -97.37 -41.59
C ALA A 714 -37.44 -96.36 -40.74
N VAL A 715 -38.57 -96.83 -40.22
CA VAL A 715 -38.99 -96.55 -38.84
C VAL A 715 -38.11 -97.36 -37.89
N VAL A 716 -36.97 -96.81 -37.42
CA VAL A 716 -36.31 -97.17 -36.15
C VAL A 716 -35.43 -95.98 -35.74
N ALA A 717 -35.55 -95.53 -34.48
CA ALA A 717 -34.67 -94.61 -33.74
C ALA A 717 -35.28 -93.26 -33.30
N ILE A 718 -36.58 -93.24 -33.01
CA ILE A 718 -37.10 -92.45 -31.89
C ILE A 718 -37.13 -93.39 -30.67
N GLY A 719 -36.18 -93.26 -29.76
CA GLY A 719 -36.12 -94.09 -28.54
C GLY A 719 -34.88 -93.82 -27.70
N GLY A 720 -34.97 -92.85 -26.78
CA GLY A 720 -33.90 -92.50 -25.84
C GLY A 720 -33.80 -90.99 -25.63
N PHE A 721 -34.86 -90.30 -25.18
CA PHE A 721 -35.19 -90.27 -23.75
C PHE A 721 -33.95 -89.88 -22.94
N ILE A 722 -33.74 -88.58 -22.69
CA ILE A 722 -34.31 -87.93 -21.51
C ILE A 722 -34.02 -88.75 -20.25
N PHE A 723 -32.74 -88.95 -19.86
CA PHE A 723 -32.44 -89.29 -18.48
C PHE A 723 -30.96 -89.08 -18.10
N TRP A 724 -30.52 -87.83 -17.89
CA TRP A 724 -29.95 -87.46 -16.58
C TRP A 724 -29.65 -85.96 -16.51
N ARG A 725 -30.66 -85.24 -16.02
CA ARG A 725 -30.47 -83.94 -15.39
C ARG A 725 -30.06 -84.20 -13.94
N ARG A 726 -29.10 -83.40 -13.46
CA ARG A 726 -28.83 -82.95 -12.06
C ARG A 726 -27.65 -83.56 -11.28
N ARG A 727 -26.76 -82.60 -10.97
CA ARG A 727 -26.25 -82.20 -9.63
C ARG A 727 -25.10 -82.99 -9.00
N ARG A 728 -24.03 -82.24 -8.68
CA ARG A 728 -23.48 -81.87 -7.33
C ARG A 728 -22.74 -80.52 -7.56
N LYS A 729 -22.87 -79.40 -6.84
CA LYS A 729 -23.14 -78.97 -5.47
C LYS A 729 -22.03 -79.25 -4.43
N ASP A 730 -21.50 -78.12 -3.93
CA ASP A 730 -21.00 -77.78 -2.58
C ASP A 730 -19.47 -77.71 -2.26
N LYS A 731 -19.16 -76.58 -1.60
CA LYS A 731 -18.06 -76.17 -0.69
C LYS A 731 -16.96 -75.27 -1.28
N ARG A 732 -16.89 -73.96 -0.97
CA ARG A 732 -16.73 -73.18 0.30
C ARG A 732 -15.25 -73.01 0.69
N ASN A 733 -14.81 -71.75 0.63
CA ASN A 733 -13.75 -71.03 1.35
C ASN A 733 -12.32 -71.58 1.38
N THR A 734 -11.36 -70.78 0.89
CA THR A 734 -10.16 -70.34 1.62
C THR A 734 -9.51 -69.14 0.92
N GLU A 735 -9.51 -67.99 1.60
CA GLU A 735 -8.30 -67.26 2.04
C GLU A 735 -7.79 -66.23 1.02
N VAL A 736 -8.36 -65.02 1.16
CA VAL A 736 -7.75 -63.79 0.68
C VAL A 736 -6.53 -63.53 1.56
N SER A 737 -5.34 -63.61 0.97
CA SER A 737 -4.10 -63.13 1.55
C SER A 737 -4.21 -61.61 1.75
N PHE A 738 -4.24 -61.16 3.01
CA PHE A 738 -3.98 -59.76 3.33
C PHE A 738 -2.49 -59.48 3.07
N SER A 739 -2.22 -58.85 1.94
CA SER A 739 -0.90 -58.29 1.67
C SER A 739 -0.60 -57.20 2.70
N PRO A 740 0.59 -57.18 3.32
CA PRO A 740 1.00 -56.08 4.18
C PRO A 740 1.05 -54.78 3.36
N ILE A 741 0.86 -53.65 4.04
CA ILE A 741 1.02 -52.30 3.48
C ILE A 741 2.31 -52.28 2.64
N LYS A 742 2.19 -52.07 1.33
CA LYS A 742 3.33 -51.83 0.46
C LYS A 742 3.83 -50.41 0.77
N SER A 743 4.65 -50.26 1.81
CA SER A 743 5.42 -49.03 2.03
C SER A 743 6.70 -49.09 1.21
N LYS A 744 7.04 -48.02 0.50
CA LYS A 744 8.32 -47.84 -0.19
C LYS A 744 9.07 -46.68 0.47
N MET A 745 9.29 -46.83 1.78
CA MET A 745 9.90 -45.82 2.62
C MET A 745 11.38 -45.63 2.29
N ILE A 746 11.75 -44.41 1.91
CA ILE A 746 13.09 -44.03 1.48
C ILE A 746 13.64 -43.00 2.45
N LYS A 747 14.86 -43.17 2.94
CA LYS A 747 15.52 -42.14 3.74
C LYS A 747 15.83 -40.91 2.89
N VAL A 748 15.66 -39.72 3.47
CA VAL A 748 15.91 -38.42 2.80
C VAL A 748 17.30 -38.36 2.16
N GLU A 749 18.32 -38.90 2.83
CA GLU A 749 19.70 -38.97 2.31
C GLU A 749 19.83 -39.75 0.98
N ASN A 750 19.00 -40.78 0.80
CA ASN A 750 19.01 -41.67 -0.37
C ASN A 750 17.98 -41.28 -1.42
N PHE A 751 17.11 -40.30 -1.12
CA PHE A 751 16.01 -39.92 -2.00
C PHE A 751 16.50 -39.39 -3.34
N GLU A 752 17.62 -38.65 -3.38
CA GLU A 752 18.20 -38.17 -4.65
C GLU A 752 18.64 -39.32 -5.57
N SER A 753 19.24 -40.36 -5.00
CA SER A 753 19.65 -41.54 -5.77
C SER A 753 18.45 -42.35 -6.24
N TYR A 754 17.44 -42.47 -5.39
CA TYR A 754 16.14 -43.02 -5.75
C TYR A 754 15.48 -42.25 -6.89
N PHE A 755 15.37 -40.92 -6.77
CA PHE A 755 14.74 -40.05 -7.74
C PHE A 755 15.39 -40.18 -9.12
N LYS A 756 16.74 -40.12 -9.19
CA LYS A 756 17.48 -40.33 -10.45
C LYS A 756 17.25 -41.72 -11.04
N LYS A 757 17.15 -42.75 -10.21
CA LYS A 757 16.85 -44.12 -10.66
C LYS A 757 15.44 -44.22 -11.24
N GLN A 758 14.44 -43.63 -10.58
CA GLN A 758 13.04 -43.69 -11.03
C GLN A 758 12.78 -42.81 -12.26
N GLN A 759 13.53 -41.71 -12.41
CA GLN A 759 13.47 -40.79 -13.55
C GLN A 759 14.14 -41.36 -14.83
N ALA A 760 15.04 -42.33 -14.68
CA ALA A 760 15.72 -42.96 -15.81
C ALA A 760 14.73 -43.57 -16.83
N ASP A 761 15.16 -43.64 -18.09
CA ASP A 761 14.38 -44.19 -19.21
C ASP A 761 12.99 -43.55 -19.35
N SER A 762 12.94 -42.21 -19.33
CA SER A 762 11.70 -41.42 -19.45
C SER A 762 10.69 -41.68 -18.32
N ASN A 763 11.14 -41.59 -17.06
CA ASN A 763 10.31 -41.82 -15.85
C ASN A 763 9.77 -43.25 -15.70
N CYS A 764 10.39 -44.25 -16.32
CA CYS A 764 9.88 -45.63 -16.35
C CYS A 764 9.61 -46.19 -14.94
N GLY A 765 10.47 -45.86 -13.97
CA GLY A 765 10.30 -46.30 -12.59
C GLY A 765 9.11 -45.64 -11.88
N PHE A 766 8.90 -44.34 -12.08
CA PHE A 766 7.70 -43.66 -11.56
C PHE A 766 6.41 -44.17 -12.23
N ALA A 767 6.45 -44.48 -13.52
CA ALA A 767 5.33 -45.07 -14.25
C ALA A 767 4.95 -46.45 -13.67
N GLU A 768 5.93 -47.29 -13.34
CA GLU A 768 5.70 -48.60 -12.69
C GLU A 768 5.02 -48.43 -11.33
N GLU A 769 5.52 -47.52 -10.49
CA GLU A 769 4.93 -47.23 -9.19
C GLU A 769 3.50 -46.70 -9.30
N TYR A 770 3.26 -45.82 -10.26
CA TYR A 770 1.94 -45.27 -10.51
C TYR A 770 0.95 -46.31 -11.03
N GLU A 771 1.40 -47.22 -11.91
CA GLU A 771 0.61 -48.33 -12.44
C GLU A 771 0.15 -49.26 -11.32
N GLU A 772 1.04 -49.61 -10.38
CA GLU A 772 0.68 -50.42 -9.21
C GLU A 772 -0.45 -49.78 -8.38
N LEU A 773 -0.43 -48.45 -8.24
CA LEU A 773 -1.43 -47.70 -7.47
C LEU A 773 -2.82 -47.69 -8.12
N LYS A 774 -2.98 -48.05 -9.41
CA LYS A 774 -4.31 -48.05 -10.07
C LYS A 774 -5.31 -49.00 -9.41
N SER A 775 -4.82 -50.06 -8.78
CA SER A 775 -5.66 -51.04 -8.08
C SER A 775 -6.06 -50.62 -6.65
N ALA A 776 -5.40 -49.60 -6.09
CA ALA A 776 -5.60 -49.19 -4.70
C ALA A 776 -7.01 -48.62 -4.46
N GLY A 777 -7.71 -49.13 -3.45
CA GLY A 777 -9.02 -48.63 -3.01
C GLY A 777 -10.20 -48.91 -3.95
N VAL A 778 -10.00 -49.40 -5.18
CA VAL A 778 -11.06 -49.54 -6.21
C VAL A 778 -12.23 -50.43 -5.76
N HIS A 779 -11.96 -51.40 -4.88
CA HIS A 779 -12.96 -52.34 -4.33
C HIS A 779 -13.78 -51.79 -3.15
N GLN A 780 -13.47 -50.58 -2.67
CA GLN A 780 -14.21 -49.96 -1.56
C GLN A 780 -15.66 -49.66 -1.99
N PRO A 781 -16.67 -49.95 -1.15
CA PRO A 781 -18.07 -49.65 -1.43
C PRO A 781 -18.36 -48.16 -1.65
N LYS A 782 -19.33 -47.86 -2.53
CA LYS A 782 -19.78 -46.51 -2.93
C LYS A 782 -21.31 -46.42 -2.97
N PHE A 783 -21.99 -47.21 -2.15
CA PHE A 783 -23.43 -47.42 -2.21
C PHE A 783 -24.21 -46.12 -2.06
N ALA A 784 -23.84 -45.24 -1.12
CA ALA A 784 -24.55 -43.97 -0.94
C ALA A 784 -24.44 -43.06 -2.17
N ALA A 785 -23.29 -43.06 -2.84
CA ALA A 785 -23.04 -42.27 -4.05
C ALA A 785 -23.78 -42.78 -5.28
N GLU A 786 -24.11 -44.07 -5.31
CA GLU A 786 -24.78 -44.74 -6.43
C GLU A 786 -26.32 -44.69 -6.34
N LEU A 787 -26.87 -44.25 -5.19
CA LEU A 787 -28.31 -44.06 -4.98
C LEU A 787 -28.88 -43.07 -6.01
N PRO A 788 -30.08 -43.33 -6.59
CA PRO A 788 -30.67 -42.48 -7.63
C PRO A 788 -30.77 -41.00 -7.26
N GLU A 789 -31.13 -40.70 -6.01
CA GLU A 789 -31.24 -39.34 -5.44
C GLU A 789 -29.90 -38.60 -5.32
N ASN A 790 -28.79 -39.33 -5.18
CA ASN A 790 -27.45 -38.76 -4.98
C ASN A 790 -26.64 -38.65 -6.28
N ARG A 791 -27.05 -39.34 -7.35
CA ARG A 791 -26.34 -39.30 -8.65
C ARG A 791 -26.21 -37.87 -9.19
N GLY A 792 -27.26 -37.06 -9.06
CA GLY A 792 -27.26 -35.65 -9.47
C GLY A 792 -26.42 -34.73 -8.59
N LYS A 793 -25.91 -35.21 -7.45
CA LYS A 793 -25.00 -34.47 -6.56
C LYS A 793 -23.52 -34.77 -6.87
N ASN A 794 -23.23 -35.65 -7.81
CA ASN A 794 -21.86 -36.01 -8.22
C ASN A 794 -21.48 -35.25 -9.49
N ARG A 795 -20.41 -34.46 -9.44
CA ARG A 795 -19.91 -33.73 -10.62
C ARG A 795 -19.42 -34.68 -11.71
N TYR A 796 -18.87 -35.83 -11.29
CA TYR A 796 -18.40 -36.87 -12.20
C TYR A 796 -18.93 -38.24 -11.77
N ASN A 797 -19.53 -38.98 -12.70
CA ASN A 797 -20.11 -40.30 -12.45
C ASN A 797 -19.06 -41.37 -12.06
N ASN A 798 -17.79 -41.13 -12.38
CA ASN A 798 -16.67 -42.04 -12.07
C ASN A 798 -15.86 -41.59 -10.85
N VAL A 799 -16.20 -40.46 -10.20
CA VAL A 799 -15.53 -39.98 -8.99
C VAL A 799 -16.53 -39.95 -7.84
N LEU A 800 -16.66 -41.10 -7.19
CA LEU A 800 -17.67 -41.33 -6.17
C LEU A 800 -17.00 -41.57 -4.80
N PRO A 801 -17.46 -40.92 -3.72
CA PRO A 801 -16.87 -41.07 -2.41
C PRO A 801 -17.09 -42.50 -1.88
N TYR A 802 -16.06 -43.09 -1.28
CA TYR A 802 -16.21 -44.38 -0.60
C TYR A 802 -17.03 -44.25 0.68
N ASP A 803 -17.91 -45.21 0.95
CA ASP A 803 -18.80 -45.17 2.12
C ASP A 803 -18.03 -45.16 3.45
N ILE A 804 -16.86 -45.80 3.49
CA ILE A 804 -16.01 -45.94 4.69
C ILE A 804 -15.50 -44.59 5.21
N SER A 805 -15.31 -43.62 4.33
CA SER A 805 -14.65 -42.34 4.60
C SER A 805 -15.50 -41.13 4.18
N ARG A 806 -16.66 -41.32 3.55
CA ARG A 806 -17.48 -40.20 3.07
C ARG A 806 -17.90 -39.28 4.23
N VAL A 807 -17.98 -38.00 3.94
CA VAL A 807 -18.57 -37.03 4.86
C VAL A 807 -20.10 -37.21 4.85
N LYS A 808 -20.70 -37.16 6.04
CA LYS A 808 -22.16 -37.34 6.24
C LYS A 808 -22.73 -36.06 6.84
N LEU A 809 -23.75 -35.49 6.21
CA LEU A 809 -24.44 -34.27 6.68
C LEU A 809 -25.60 -34.62 7.62
N SER A 810 -26.07 -33.65 8.40
CA SER A 810 -27.25 -33.78 9.26
C SER A 810 -28.56 -33.58 8.47
N ASN A 811 -29.62 -34.27 8.87
CA ASN A 811 -30.88 -34.40 8.11
C ASN A 811 -31.90 -33.26 8.35
N GLU A 812 -31.56 -32.21 9.10
CA GLU A 812 -32.57 -31.36 9.75
C GLU A 812 -33.11 -30.18 8.94
N SER A 813 -32.52 -29.77 7.81
CA SER A 813 -32.89 -28.49 7.17
C SER A 813 -33.30 -28.51 5.69
N SER A 814 -32.80 -29.42 4.85
CA SER A 814 -32.89 -29.26 3.38
C SER A 814 -33.71 -30.31 2.63
N GLY A 815 -34.10 -31.42 3.27
CA GLY A 815 -34.76 -32.54 2.58
C GLY A 815 -33.87 -33.25 1.54
N THR A 816 -32.56 -32.98 1.51
CA THR A 816 -31.61 -33.50 0.51
C THR A 816 -30.78 -34.71 0.98
N GLY A 817 -31.04 -35.28 2.16
CA GLY A 817 -30.35 -36.47 2.71
C GLY A 817 -28.93 -36.22 3.25
N ASP A 818 -28.26 -37.26 3.77
CA ASP A 818 -26.93 -37.14 4.44
C ASP A 818 -25.74 -36.98 3.48
N TYR A 819 -25.99 -36.89 2.17
CA TYR A 819 -24.99 -37.13 1.14
C TYR A 819 -24.39 -35.85 0.57
N ILE A 820 -23.05 -35.82 0.59
CA ILE A 820 -22.20 -34.91 -0.18
C ILE A 820 -21.02 -35.69 -0.78
N ASN A 821 -20.55 -35.31 -1.97
CA ASN A 821 -19.38 -35.93 -2.59
C ASN A 821 -18.07 -35.39 -1.97
N ALA A 822 -17.77 -35.88 -0.79
CA ALA A 822 -16.55 -35.58 -0.05
C ALA A 822 -16.13 -36.77 0.82
N ASN A 823 -14.83 -36.92 1.09
CA ASN A 823 -14.28 -37.94 1.99
C ASN A 823 -13.33 -37.30 3.01
N TYR A 824 -13.35 -37.81 4.24
CA TYR A 824 -12.27 -37.60 5.19
C TYR A 824 -11.00 -38.26 4.68
N ILE A 825 -9.92 -37.50 4.69
CA ILE A 825 -8.60 -37.93 4.25
C ILE A 825 -7.62 -37.82 5.44
N PRO A 826 -6.83 -38.86 5.72
CA PRO A 826 -5.80 -38.80 6.74
C PRO A 826 -4.70 -37.82 6.34
N GLY A 827 -4.31 -36.97 7.30
CA GLY A 827 -3.04 -36.23 7.25
C GLY A 827 -1.95 -37.01 7.98
N TYR A 828 -0.87 -36.34 8.34
CA TYR A 828 0.23 -36.98 9.07
C TYR A 828 -0.16 -37.31 10.53
N ASN A 829 -0.74 -36.35 11.25
CA ASN A 829 -1.06 -36.49 12.69
C ASN A 829 -2.51 -36.93 13.00
N SER A 830 -3.42 -36.91 12.02
CA SER A 830 -4.84 -37.18 12.25
C SER A 830 -5.50 -37.88 11.07
N LYS A 831 -6.36 -38.87 11.36
CA LYS A 831 -7.14 -39.60 10.35
C LYS A 831 -8.24 -38.76 9.68
N LYS A 832 -8.54 -37.59 10.23
CA LYS A 832 -9.53 -36.64 9.70
C LYS A 832 -8.93 -35.24 9.54
N ALA A 833 -7.62 -35.15 9.26
CA ALA A 833 -6.96 -33.86 9.07
C ALA A 833 -7.52 -33.07 7.88
N PHE A 834 -8.00 -33.78 6.85
CA PHE A 834 -8.50 -33.17 5.63
C PHE A 834 -9.90 -33.70 5.29
N ILE A 835 -10.64 -32.89 4.53
CA ILE A 835 -11.78 -33.33 3.75
C ILE A 835 -11.44 -33.06 2.28
N ALA A 836 -11.41 -34.10 1.45
CA ALA A 836 -11.31 -33.96 0.00
C ALA A 836 -12.71 -33.96 -0.61
N ALA A 837 -13.09 -32.86 -1.25
CA ALA A 837 -14.41 -32.68 -1.85
C ALA A 837 -14.32 -32.32 -3.33
N GLN A 838 -15.37 -32.61 -4.10
CA GLN A 838 -15.52 -32.04 -5.44
C GLN A 838 -15.78 -30.54 -5.37
N GLY A 839 -15.50 -29.81 -6.44
CA GLY A 839 -16.02 -28.46 -6.61
C GLY A 839 -17.56 -28.52 -6.65
N PRO A 840 -18.28 -27.78 -5.78
CA PRO A 840 -19.74 -27.89 -5.68
C PRO A 840 -20.41 -27.60 -7.02
N LEU A 841 -21.50 -28.32 -7.30
CA LEU A 841 -22.47 -28.08 -8.37
C LEU A 841 -23.54 -27.09 -7.91
N PRO A 842 -24.32 -26.47 -8.82
CA PRO A 842 -25.35 -25.50 -8.44
C PRO A 842 -26.35 -26.02 -7.40
N ASN A 843 -26.74 -27.29 -7.51
CA ASN A 843 -27.66 -27.98 -6.61
C ASN A 843 -27.01 -28.54 -5.33
N THR A 844 -25.72 -28.29 -5.10
CA THR A 844 -24.97 -28.79 -3.93
C THR A 844 -24.19 -27.69 -3.19
N ILE A 845 -24.36 -26.42 -3.57
CA ILE A 845 -23.71 -25.30 -2.88
C ILE A 845 -24.18 -25.22 -1.42
N ASP A 846 -25.48 -25.42 -1.18
CA ASP A 846 -26.04 -25.42 0.17
C ASP A 846 -25.49 -26.59 0.99
N ASP A 847 -25.47 -27.80 0.42
CA ASP A 847 -24.85 -28.97 1.04
C ASP A 847 -23.35 -28.72 1.36
N PHE A 848 -22.65 -27.96 0.52
CA PHE A 848 -21.23 -27.62 0.69
C PHE A 848 -20.99 -26.68 1.87
N TRP A 849 -21.79 -25.63 2.03
CA TRP A 849 -21.72 -24.76 3.20
C TRP A 849 -22.23 -25.43 4.47
N GLN A 850 -23.23 -26.29 4.36
CA GLN A 850 -23.66 -27.14 5.47
C GLN A 850 -22.51 -28.05 5.95
N MET A 851 -21.73 -28.63 5.03
CA MET A 851 -20.52 -29.38 5.38
C MET A 851 -19.50 -28.51 6.11
N ILE A 852 -19.20 -27.31 5.58
CA ILE A 852 -18.24 -26.38 6.18
C ILE A 852 -18.64 -26.04 7.62
N TRP A 853 -19.92 -25.76 7.84
CA TRP A 853 -20.47 -25.48 9.16
C TRP A 853 -20.40 -26.69 10.09
N GLU A 854 -21.05 -27.80 9.73
CA GLU A 854 -21.18 -28.97 10.61
C GLU A 854 -19.83 -29.62 10.96
N LYS A 855 -18.86 -29.54 10.04
CA LYS A 855 -17.55 -30.17 10.24
C LYS A 855 -16.54 -29.19 10.81
N ASN A 856 -16.99 -28.00 11.23
CA ASN A 856 -16.19 -26.98 11.90
C ASN A 856 -14.92 -26.63 11.09
N ILE A 857 -15.10 -26.39 9.79
CA ILE A 857 -14.01 -26.07 8.85
C ILE A 857 -13.69 -24.58 8.97
N TYR A 858 -12.43 -24.25 9.21
CA TYR A 858 -11.90 -22.88 9.23
C TYR A 858 -11.05 -22.56 8.00
N SER A 859 -10.66 -23.57 7.23
CA SER A 859 -9.76 -23.40 6.09
C SER A 859 -10.21 -24.22 4.89
N ILE A 860 -10.36 -23.53 3.78
CA ILE A 860 -10.71 -24.11 2.49
C ILE A 860 -9.53 -23.89 1.54
N VAL A 861 -9.08 -24.95 0.88
CA VAL A 861 -8.04 -24.91 -0.15
C VAL A 861 -8.69 -25.26 -1.47
N MET A 862 -8.81 -24.27 -2.34
CA MET A 862 -9.38 -24.40 -3.68
C MET A 862 -8.24 -24.42 -4.70
N LEU A 863 -8.10 -25.51 -5.45
CA LEU A 863 -6.98 -25.75 -6.39
C LEU A 863 -7.45 -25.77 -7.84
N THR A 864 -8.51 -25.03 -8.17
CA THR A 864 -9.11 -24.99 -9.51
C THR A 864 -9.74 -23.64 -9.71
N LYS A 865 -9.71 -23.10 -10.93
CA LYS A 865 -10.57 -21.97 -11.28
C LYS A 865 -12.01 -22.48 -11.42
N CYS A 866 -13.01 -21.61 -11.27
CA CYS A 866 -14.41 -22.00 -11.49
C CYS A 866 -14.64 -22.52 -12.92
N MET A 867 -13.96 -21.91 -13.89
CA MET A 867 -13.94 -22.32 -15.28
C MET A 867 -12.50 -22.59 -15.74
N GLU A 868 -12.30 -23.70 -16.43
CA GLU A 868 -11.04 -24.12 -17.04
C GLU A 868 -11.36 -24.69 -18.42
N GLN A 869 -10.75 -24.14 -19.48
CA GLN A 869 -11.05 -24.46 -20.88
C GLN A 869 -12.56 -24.54 -21.22
N ALA A 870 -13.32 -23.46 -20.99
CA ALA A 870 -14.80 -23.41 -21.11
C ALA A 870 -15.60 -24.20 -20.08
N ARG A 871 -14.99 -25.16 -19.39
CA ARG A 871 -15.73 -26.16 -18.64
C ARG A 871 -15.83 -25.72 -17.20
N THR A 872 -17.05 -25.63 -16.69
CA THR A 872 -17.28 -25.38 -15.27
C THR A 872 -16.68 -26.52 -14.45
N LYS A 873 -15.60 -26.22 -13.73
CA LYS A 873 -14.91 -27.14 -12.83
C LYS A 873 -15.45 -27.06 -11.42
N CYS A 874 -15.93 -25.90 -11.02
CA CYS A 874 -16.47 -25.58 -9.70
C CYS A 874 -17.45 -24.41 -9.84
N GLU A 875 -18.59 -24.45 -9.18
CA GLU A 875 -19.39 -23.23 -9.05
C GLU A 875 -18.69 -22.22 -8.15
N GLN A 876 -18.93 -20.94 -8.38
CA GLN A 876 -18.59 -19.93 -7.39
C GLN A 876 -19.54 -20.06 -6.19
N TYR A 877 -19.07 -20.78 -5.17
CA TYR A 877 -19.85 -21.06 -3.97
C TYR A 877 -19.72 -19.96 -2.91
N TRP A 878 -18.90 -18.94 -3.11
CA TRP A 878 -18.74 -17.82 -2.17
C TRP A 878 -19.42 -16.54 -2.68
N PRO A 879 -19.85 -15.63 -1.78
CA PRO A 879 -20.44 -14.35 -2.18
C PRO A 879 -19.41 -13.38 -2.78
N ASP A 880 -19.84 -12.46 -3.65
CA ASP A 880 -19.00 -11.37 -4.17
C ASP A 880 -18.86 -10.22 -3.15
N LYS A 881 -19.84 -9.31 -3.07
CA LYS A 881 -19.78 -8.12 -2.19
C LYS A 881 -20.87 -8.07 -1.12
N GLN A 882 -22.01 -8.73 -1.36
CA GLN A 882 -23.13 -8.78 -0.42
C GLN A 882 -23.17 -10.15 0.25
N SER A 883 -23.52 -10.17 1.55
CA SER A 883 -23.77 -11.41 2.28
C SER A 883 -24.80 -12.27 1.52
N LYS A 884 -24.52 -13.57 1.38
CA LYS A 884 -25.41 -14.51 0.70
C LYS A 884 -25.74 -15.67 1.62
N THR A 885 -27.00 -16.09 1.60
CA THR A 885 -27.50 -17.20 2.39
C THR A 885 -27.52 -18.47 1.54
N TYR A 886 -26.95 -19.55 2.06
CA TYR A 886 -26.88 -20.90 1.49
C TYR A 886 -27.58 -21.87 2.45
N GLY A 887 -28.83 -22.25 2.14
CA GLY A 887 -29.70 -22.93 3.11
C GLY A 887 -29.90 -22.08 4.38
N ASP A 888 -29.48 -22.60 5.54
CA ASP A 888 -29.51 -21.89 6.82
C ASP A 888 -28.23 -21.10 7.13
N ILE A 889 -27.20 -21.18 6.28
CA ILE A 889 -25.89 -20.60 6.54
C ILE A 889 -25.75 -19.27 5.81
N MET A 890 -25.57 -18.18 6.55
CA MET A 890 -25.24 -16.87 6.00
C MET A 890 -23.73 -16.72 5.93
N VAL A 891 -23.24 -16.35 4.74
CA VAL A 891 -21.81 -16.15 4.50
C VAL A 891 -21.58 -14.72 4.04
N THR A 892 -20.64 -14.05 4.70
CA THR A 892 -20.26 -12.67 4.42
C THR A 892 -18.78 -12.61 4.13
N MET A 893 -18.39 -12.08 2.96
CA MET A 893 -16.99 -11.85 2.64
C MET A 893 -16.47 -10.63 3.39
N VAL A 894 -15.40 -10.82 4.16
CA VAL A 894 -14.76 -9.81 5.01
C VAL A 894 -13.59 -9.17 4.27
N SER A 895 -12.77 -9.97 3.60
CA SER A 895 -11.61 -9.52 2.85
C SER A 895 -11.35 -10.41 1.64
N GLU A 896 -10.74 -9.83 0.60
CA GLU A 896 -10.23 -10.54 -0.56
C GLU A 896 -8.87 -9.94 -0.93
N ILE A 897 -7.85 -10.81 -1.03
CA ILE A 897 -6.50 -10.46 -1.46
C ILE A 897 -6.20 -11.28 -2.70
N VAL A 898 -6.18 -10.64 -3.86
CA VAL A 898 -5.89 -11.27 -5.16
C VAL A 898 -4.42 -11.10 -5.48
N LEU A 899 -3.68 -12.20 -5.55
CA LEU A 899 -2.31 -12.27 -6.06
C LEU A 899 -2.31 -13.04 -7.39
N PRO A 900 -1.27 -12.89 -8.24
CA PRO A 900 -1.21 -13.60 -9.52
C PRO A 900 -1.31 -15.13 -9.37
N GLU A 901 -0.71 -15.68 -8.31
CA GLU A 901 -0.54 -17.11 -8.10
C GLU A 901 -1.71 -17.73 -7.31
N TRP A 902 -2.31 -16.96 -6.40
CA TRP A 902 -3.45 -17.36 -5.58
C TRP A 902 -4.28 -16.18 -5.08
N THR A 903 -5.52 -16.44 -4.66
CA THR A 903 -6.40 -15.48 -3.98
C THR A 903 -6.71 -15.96 -2.57
N ILE A 904 -6.67 -15.08 -1.58
CA ILE A 904 -7.06 -15.40 -0.20
C ILE A 904 -8.33 -14.62 0.14
N ARG A 905 -9.34 -15.31 0.64
CA ARG A 905 -10.62 -14.70 1.07
C ARG A 905 -10.92 -15.06 2.50
N ASP A 906 -11.35 -14.09 3.29
CA ASP A 906 -11.89 -14.32 4.63
C ASP A 906 -13.41 -14.18 4.61
N PHE A 907 -14.09 -15.13 5.21
CA PHE A 907 -15.54 -15.14 5.37
C PHE A 907 -15.92 -15.20 6.85
N THR A 908 -16.96 -14.47 7.21
CA THR A 908 -17.73 -14.75 8.44
C THR A 908 -18.88 -15.66 8.06
N VAL A 909 -19.01 -16.78 8.76
CA VAL A 909 -20.06 -17.77 8.55
C VAL A 909 -20.94 -17.80 9.80
N GLU A 910 -22.24 -17.66 9.60
CA GLU A 910 -23.23 -17.61 10.67
C GLU A 910 -24.40 -18.53 10.34
N LYS A 911 -24.88 -19.31 11.32
CA LYS A 911 -26.06 -20.15 11.13
C LYS A 911 -27.32 -19.43 11.62
N SER A 912 -28.31 -19.38 10.73
CA SER A 912 -29.64 -18.83 10.99
C SER A 912 -30.24 -19.51 12.21
N ASN A 913 -30.72 -18.70 13.17
CA ASN A 913 -31.29 -19.13 14.45
C ASN A 913 -30.30 -19.55 15.56
N THR A 914 -28.99 -19.32 15.38
CA THR A 914 -28.00 -19.46 16.45
C THR A 914 -27.11 -18.23 16.55
N PRO A 915 -26.64 -17.83 17.74
CA PRO A 915 -25.65 -16.75 17.90
C PRO A 915 -24.22 -17.20 17.56
N GLU A 916 -24.03 -18.44 17.10
CA GLU A 916 -22.71 -18.98 16.75
C GLU A 916 -22.27 -18.41 15.40
N SER A 917 -21.03 -17.92 15.36
CA SER A 917 -20.35 -17.52 14.14
C SER A 917 -18.87 -17.91 14.23
N HIS A 918 -18.25 -18.21 13.09
CA HIS A 918 -16.81 -18.40 13.01
C HIS A 918 -16.27 -17.94 11.67
N THR A 919 -14.95 -17.71 11.63
CA THR A 919 -14.26 -17.25 10.43
C THR A 919 -13.77 -18.42 9.60
N VAL A 920 -13.93 -18.32 8.29
CA VAL A 920 -13.45 -19.30 7.33
C VAL A 920 -12.57 -18.61 6.31
N ARG A 921 -11.32 -19.04 6.20
CA ARG A 921 -10.37 -18.56 5.20
C ARG A 921 -10.32 -19.52 4.01
N GLN A 922 -10.55 -18.99 2.81
CA GLN A 922 -10.34 -19.71 1.57
C GLN A 922 -9.02 -19.30 0.95
N PHE A 923 -8.16 -20.29 0.71
CA PHE A 923 -6.94 -20.20 -0.07
C PHE A 923 -7.21 -20.76 -1.46
N HIS A 924 -7.27 -19.88 -2.46
CA HIS A 924 -7.63 -20.23 -3.83
C HIS A 924 -6.39 -20.16 -4.73
N PHE A 925 -5.77 -21.30 -4.98
CA PHE A 925 -4.63 -21.43 -5.89
C PHE A 925 -5.10 -21.36 -7.34
N THR A 926 -4.85 -20.22 -7.99
CA THR A 926 -5.35 -19.88 -9.33
C THR A 926 -4.35 -20.18 -10.44
N SER A 927 -3.10 -20.51 -10.09
CA SER A 927 -2.00 -20.74 -11.04
C SER A 927 -1.78 -22.21 -11.44
N TRP A 928 -2.59 -23.16 -10.94
CA TRP A 928 -2.46 -24.55 -11.39
C TRP A 928 -2.97 -24.69 -12.83
N PRO A 929 -2.15 -25.20 -13.77
CA PRO A 929 -2.55 -25.31 -15.17
C PRO A 929 -3.70 -26.32 -15.40
N ASP A 930 -4.50 -26.07 -16.42
CA ASP A 930 -5.66 -26.87 -16.79
C ASP A 930 -5.28 -28.32 -17.18
N HIS A 931 -4.14 -28.49 -17.85
CA HIS A 931 -3.50 -29.78 -18.13
C HIS A 931 -2.11 -29.85 -17.50
N GLY A 932 -1.75 -31.01 -16.97
CA GLY A 932 -0.45 -31.25 -16.35
C GLY A 932 -0.34 -30.74 -14.92
N VAL A 933 0.84 -30.24 -14.59
CA VAL A 933 1.29 -29.83 -13.26
C VAL A 933 1.96 -28.45 -13.37
N PRO A 934 2.07 -27.66 -12.29
CA PRO A 934 2.85 -26.43 -12.31
C PRO A 934 4.27 -26.66 -12.85
N GLU A 935 4.80 -25.69 -13.60
CA GLU A 935 6.15 -25.79 -14.20
C GLU A 935 7.25 -25.89 -13.12
N THR A 936 7.03 -25.22 -12.00
CA THR A 936 7.92 -25.20 -10.84
C THR A 936 7.19 -25.68 -9.59
N THR A 937 7.94 -26.24 -8.64
CA THR A 937 7.37 -26.79 -7.40
C THR A 937 7.24 -25.77 -6.27
N ASP A 938 8.05 -24.71 -6.32
CA ASP A 938 8.19 -23.66 -5.31
C ASP A 938 6.85 -23.00 -4.97
N LEU A 939 6.09 -22.55 -5.97
CA LEU A 939 4.81 -21.87 -5.75
C LEU A 939 3.82 -22.72 -4.96
N LEU A 940 3.71 -24.02 -5.27
CA LEU A 940 2.79 -24.88 -4.54
C LEU A 940 3.31 -25.23 -3.14
N ILE A 941 4.63 -25.35 -2.97
CA ILE A 941 5.27 -25.56 -1.66
C ILE A 941 5.06 -24.34 -0.75
N ASP A 942 5.29 -23.14 -1.26
CA ASP A 942 5.08 -21.88 -0.54
C ASP A 942 3.61 -21.68 -0.19
N PHE A 943 2.71 -21.96 -1.14
CA PHE A 943 1.27 -21.95 -0.89
C PHE A 943 0.88 -22.93 0.22
N ARG A 944 1.44 -24.14 0.22
CA ARG A 944 1.22 -25.11 1.29
C ARG A 944 1.75 -24.59 2.63
N HIS A 945 2.92 -23.96 2.67
CA HIS A 945 3.47 -23.39 3.90
C HIS A 945 2.55 -22.30 4.47
N LEU A 946 2.01 -21.44 3.62
CA LEU A 946 1.02 -20.43 3.99
C LEU A 946 -0.23 -21.05 4.60
N VAL A 947 -0.79 -22.08 3.95
CA VAL A 947 -1.96 -22.82 4.46
C VAL A 947 -1.65 -23.49 5.79
N HIS A 948 -0.50 -24.16 5.90
CA HIS A 948 -0.08 -24.86 7.12
C HIS A 948 0.12 -23.89 8.30
N GLN A 949 0.75 -22.74 8.05
CA GLN A 949 0.95 -21.70 9.05
C GLN A 949 -0.39 -21.18 9.59
N TYR A 950 -1.38 -20.93 8.73
CA TYR A 950 -2.72 -20.53 9.18
C TYR A 950 -3.41 -21.66 9.94
N ASN A 951 -3.34 -22.90 9.43
CA ASN A 951 -3.95 -24.06 10.06
C ASN A 951 -3.43 -24.35 11.46
N SER A 952 -2.19 -23.99 11.77
CA SER A 952 -1.62 -24.12 13.12
C SER A 952 -2.36 -23.30 14.19
N GLN A 953 -3.14 -22.28 13.77
CA GLN A 953 -3.93 -21.41 14.63
C GLN A 953 -5.39 -21.90 14.79
N ASN A 954 -5.82 -22.86 13.95
CA ASN A 954 -7.18 -23.39 13.97
C ASN A 954 -7.39 -24.38 15.14
N PRO A 955 -8.64 -24.63 15.55
CA PRO A 955 -8.95 -25.65 16.55
C PRO A 955 -8.43 -27.05 16.15
N ILE A 956 -7.91 -27.82 17.11
CA ILE A 956 -7.24 -29.13 16.91
C ILE A 956 -8.07 -30.14 16.08
N ASN A 957 -9.40 -30.07 16.17
CA ASN A 957 -10.31 -30.99 15.48
C ASN A 957 -10.93 -30.40 14.20
N SER A 958 -10.40 -29.30 13.67
CA SER A 958 -10.88 -28.69 12.42
C SER A 958 -10.19 -29.33 11.20
N PRO A 959 -10.92 -30.05 10.33
CA PRO A 959 -10.36 -30.53 9.08
C PRO A 959 -10.15 -29.37 8.09
N THR A 960 -9.06 -29.42 7.33
CA THR A 960 -8.89 -28.53 6.18
C THR A 960 -9.68 -29.09 5.00
N LEU A 961 -10.63 -28.31 4.47
CA LEU A 961 -11.35 -28.68 3.26
C LEU A 961 -10.48 -28.41 2.04
N VAL A 962 -10.16 -29.42 1.26
CA VAL A 962 -9.38 -29.28 0.03
C VAL A 962 -10.24 -29.73 -1.14
N HIS A 963 -10.38 -28.90 -2.15
CA HIS A 963 -11.12 -29.26 -3.36
C HIS A 963 -10.44 -28.71 -4.61
N CYS A 964 -10.74 -29.36 -5.73
CA CYS A 964 -10.45 -28.86 -7.07
C CYS A 964 -11.72 -29.02 -7.89
N SER A 965 -11.66 -29.62 -9.07
CA SER A 965 -12.86 -30.00 -9.81
C SER A 965 -13.47 -31.30 -9.29
N ALA A 966 -12.77 -32.42 -9.47
CA ALA A 966 -13.21 -33.73 -8.98
C ALA A 966 -12.88 -33.97 -7.50
N GLY A 967 -11.97 -33.16 -6.92
CA GLY A 967 -11.50 -33.36 -5.55
C GLY A 967 -10.56 -34.55 -5.38
N VAL A 968 -9.77 -34.88 -6.42
CA VAL A 968 -8.91 -36.08 -6.43
C VAL A 968 -7.49 -35.81 -6.94
N GLY A 969 -7.33 -35.23 -8.14
CA GLY A 969 -6.01 -34.99 -8.74
C GLY A 969 -5.18 -33.98 -7.97
N ARG A 970 -5.39 -32.68 -8.27
CA ARG A 970 -4.71 -31.56 -7.58
C ARG A 970 -4.91 -31.59 -6.06
N THR A 971 -6.12 -31.91 -5.61
CA THR A 971 -6.46 -32.14 -4.19
C THR A 971 -5.58 -33.21 -3.55
N GLY A 972 -5.44 -34.37 -4.20
CA GLY A 972 -4.59 -35.44 -3.70
C GLY A 972 -3.11 -35.08 -3.72
N THR A 973 -2.65 -34.35 -4.76
CA THR A 973 -1.28 -33.84 -4.83
C THR A 973 -0.99 -32.89 -3.67
N PHE A 974 -1.83 -31.88 -3.43
CA PHE A 974 -1.64 -30.95 -2.31
C PHE A 974 -1.62 -31.66 -0.95
N ILE A 975 -2.59 -32.55 -0.68
CA ILE A 975 -2.63 -33.31 0.58
C ILE A 975 -1.40 -34.22 0.71
N ALA A 976 -0.96 -34.84 -0.38
CA ALA A 976 0.24 -35.68 -0.37
C ALA A 976 1.49 -34.87 -0.06
N ILE A 977 1.68 -33.69 -0.68
CA ILE A 977 2.82 -32.79 -0.37
C ILE A 977 2.82 -32.43 1.10
N ASP A 978 1.67 -32.03 1.65
CA ASP A 978 1.59 -31.65 3.06
C ASP A 978 2.01 -32.79 4.00
N ARG A 979 1.54 -34.01 3.71
CA ARG A 979 1.94 -35.21 4.47
C ARG A 979 3.40 -35.55 4.31
N LEU A 980 3.93 -35.48 3.09
CA LEU A 980 5.31 -35.84 2.78
C LEU A 980 6.30 -34.89 3.45
N ILE A 981 6.00 -33.59 3.49
CA ILE A 981 6.83 -32.63 4.20
C ILE A 981 6.83 -32.88 5.70
N GLN A 982 5.66 -33.12 6.32
CA GLN A 982 5.60 -33.49 7.73
C GLN A 982 6.35 -34.81 8.02
N GLN A 983 6.25 -35.80 7.11
CA GLN A 983 6.98 -37.06 7.22
C GLN A 983 8.50 -36.85 7.15
N MET A 984 8.98 -36.00 6.24
CA MET A 984 10.40 -35.64 6.17
C MET A 984 10.88 -34.95 7.44
N GLU A 985 10.11 -33.98 7.94
CA GLU A 985 10.46 -33.19 9.13
C GLU A 985 10.51 -34.05 10.40
N MET A 986 9.62 -35.05 10.52
CA MET A 986 9.47 -35.85 11.74
C MET A 986 10.24 -37.18 11.72
N GLU A 987 10.28 -37.87 10.58
CA GLU A 987 10.86 -39.22 10.46
C GLU A 987 12.17 -39.26 9.66
N ASN A 988 12.51 -38.16 8.96
CA ASN A 988 13.63 -38.10 8.02
C ASN A 988 13.55 -39.17 6.91
N THR A 989 12.32 -39.56 6.57
CA THR A 989 11.98 -40.51 5.51
C THR A 989 10.82 -40.00 4.67
N VAL A 990 10.72 -40.53 3.46
CA VAL A 990 9.66 -40.19 2.50
C VAL A 990 9.08 -41.48 1.95
N ASP A 991 7.76 -41.60 1.94
CA ASP A 991 7.06 -42.70 1.27
C ASP A 991 5.95 -42.15 0.36
N VAL A 992 6.34 -41.63 -0.81
CA VAL A 992 5.38 -41.07 -1.79
C VAL A 992 4.35 -42.12 -2.20
N TYR A 993 4.80 -43.34 -2.49
CA TYR A 993 3.92 -44.46 -2.82
C TYR A 993 2.93 -44.78 -1.71
N GLY A 994 3.41 -44.96 -0.47
CA GLY A 994 2.58 -45.29 0.68
C GLY A 994 1.57 -44.19 1.02
N VAL A 995 1.97 -42.93 0.93
CA VAL A 995 1.06 -41.78 1.10
C VAL A 995 -0.04 -41.83 0.05
N VAL A 996 0.28 -41.92 -1.25
CA VAL A 996 -0.74 -41.93 -2.30
C VAL A 996 -1.64 -43.17 -2.22
N TYR A 997 -1.08 -44.33 -1.87
CA TYR A 997 -1.85 -45.55 -1.61
C TYR A 997 -2.89 -45.33 -0.50
N ASP A 998 -2.48 -44.74 0.62
CA ASP A 998 -3.37 -44.44 1.75
C ASP A 998 -4.44 -43.41 1.38
N LEU A 999 -4.10 -42.36 0.62
CA LEU A 999 -5.09 -41.43 0.08
C LEU A 999 -6.13 -42.16 -0.80
N ARG A 1000 -5.68 -43.06 -1.69
CA ARG A 1000 -6.57 -43.86 -2.55
C ARG A 1000 -7.42 -44.87 -1.80
N MET A 1001 -7.05 -45.27 -0.58
CA MET A 1001 -7.92 -46.08 0.28
C MET A 1001 -9.11 -45.29 0.84
N HIS A 1002 -9.02 -43.96 0.87
CA HIS A 1002 -10.05 -43.08 1.41
C HIS A 1002 -10.88 -42.37 0.33
N ARG A 1003 -10.33 -42.09 -0.85
CA ARG A 1003 -11.09 -41.52 -1.98
C ARG A 1003 -10.51 -42.02 -3.30
N PRO A 1004 -11.33 -42.34 -4.32
CA PRO A 1004 -10.80 -42.85 -5.57
C PRO A 1004 -9.90 -41.83 -6.27
N LEU A 1005 -8.94 -42.31 -7.05
CA LEU A 1005 -8.15 -41.51 -8.00
C LEU A 1005 -7.34 -40.35 -7.38
N MET A 1006 -7.09 -40.36 -6.07
CA MET A 1006 -6.21 -39.38 -5.43
C MET A 1006 -4.85 -39.39 -6.13
N VAL A 1007 -4.37 -38.22 -6.55
CA VAL A 1007 -3.25 -38.05 -7.50
C VAL A 1007 -3.58 -38.75 -8.82
N GLN A 1008 -4.32 -38.04 -9.69
CA GLN A 1008 -5.11 -38.63 -10.77
C GLN A 1008 -4.31 -38.94 -12.03
N THR A 1009 -3.15 -38.31 -12.23
CA THR A 1009 -2.28 -38.54 -13.38
C THR A 1009 -0.89 -38.95 -12.95
N GLU A 1010 -0.16 -39.60 -13.86
CA GLU A 1010 1.26 -39.93 -13.65
C GLU A 1010 2.09 -38.66 -13.48
N ASP A 1011 1.85 -37.61 -14.29
CA ASP A 1011 2.54 -36.32 -14.16
C ASP A 1011 2.40 -35.73 -12.76
N GLN A 1012 1.23 -35.85 -12.12
CA GLN A 1012 1.01 -35.41 -10.74
C GLN A 1012 1.83 -36.24 -9.74
N TYR A 1013 2.02 -37.53 -10.01
CA TYR A 1013 2.84 -38.41 -9.18
C TYR A 1013 4.34 -38.12 -9.34
N VAL A 1014 4.80 -37.89 -10.57
CA VAL A 1014 6.16 -37.43 -10.86
C VAL A 1014 6.41 -36.07 -10.21
N PHE A 1015 5.45 -35.14 -10.33
CA PHE A 1015 5.52 -33.83 -9.70
C PHE A 1015 5.60 -33.90 -8.18
N LEU A 1016 4.88 -34.83 -7.52
CA LEU A 1016 5.05 -35.08 -6.08
C LEU A 1016 6.49 -35.46 -5.73
N ASN A 1017 7.09 -36.36 -6.50
CA ASN A 1017 8.47 -36.76 -6.30
C ASN A 1017 9.43 -35.60 -6.56
N GLN A 1018 9.14 -34.74 -7.55
CA GLN A 1018 9.91 -33.52 -7.84
C GLN A 1018 9.82 -32.52 -6.68
N CYS A 1019 8.62 -32.28 -6.13
CA CYS A 1019 8.45 -31.46 -4.92
C CYS A 1019 9.30 -31.99 -3.77
N VAL A 1020 9.29 -33.29 -3.50
CA VAL A 1020 10.13 -33.89 -2.45
C VAL A 1020 11.61 -33.64 -2.74
N MET A 1021 12.05 -33.87 -3.97
CA MET A 1021 13.45 -33.68 -4.37
C MET A 1021 13.93 -32.24 -4.16
N ASP A 1022 13.11 -31.26 -4.54
CA ASP A 1022 13.44 -29.84 -4.43
C ASP A 1022 13.42 -29.35 -2.98
N ILE A 1023 12.52 -29.86 -2.14
CA ILE A 1023 12.53 -29.58 -0.68
C ILE A 1023 13.78 -30.14 -0.03
N ILE A 1024 14.19 -31.36 -0.38
CA ILE A 1024 15.42 -31.98 0.14
C ILE A 1024 16.66 -31.18 -0.30
N ARG A 1025 16.70 -30.69 -1.56
CA ARG A 1025 17.78 -29.81 -2.04
C ARG A 1025 17.83 -28.49 -1.25
N SER A 1026 16.70 -27.81 -1.10
CA SER A 1026 16.62 -26.55 -0.35
C SER A 1026 17.05 -26.70 1.11
N GLN A 1027 16.67 -27.80 1.78
CA GLN A 1027 17.11 -28.08 3.15
C GLN A 1027 18.62 -28.35 3.25
N ARG A 1028 19.24 -28.97 2.23
CA ARG A 1028 20.71 -29.14 2.18
C ARG A 1028 21.40 -27.80 2.00
N GLU A 1029 20.95 -26.98 1.06
CA GLU A 1029 21.51 -25.65 0.76
C GLU A 1029 21.47 -24.74 1.99
N LYS A 1030 20.32 -24.64 2.68
CA LYS A 1030 20.19 -23.90 3.95
C LYS A 1030 21.14 -24.42 5.05
N LYS A 1031 21.39 -25.73 5.11
CA LYS A 1031 22.36 -26.33 6.06
C LYS A 1031 23.81 -25.98 5.70
N THR A 1032 24.15 -25.85 4.42
CA THR A 1032 25.48 -25.37 3.96
C THR A 1032 25.68 -23.88 4.21
N ASP A 1033 24.64 -23.05 4.03
CA ASP A 1033 24.71 -21.61 4.32
C ASP A 1033 24.85 -21.32 5.82
N LEU A 1034 24.21 -22.12 6.69
CA LEU A 1034 24.37 -22.06 8.15
C LEU A 1034 25.79 -22.45 8.63
N ILE A 1035 26.59 -23.14 7.80
CA ILE A 1035 28.02 -23.43 8.10
C ILE A 1035 28.91 -22.24 7.71
N TYR A 1036 28.47 -21.36 6.80
CA TYR A 1036 29.21 -20.17 6.34
C TYR A 1036 28.72 -18.84 6.92
N GLN A 1037 27.54 -18.80 7.57
CA GLN A 1037 26.99 -17.60 8.21
C GLN A 1037 26.98 -17.68 9.74
N ASN A 1038 28.16 -17.85 10.36
CA ASN A 1038 28.33 -17.56 11.80
C ASN A 1038 29.00 -16.20 12.07
N MET A 1039 28.83 -15.24 11.16
CA MET A 1039 29.11 -13.83 11.42
C MET A 1039 28.16 -13.00 10.56
N THR A 1040 27.42 -12.08 11.19
CA THR A 1040 26.72 -10.95 10.56
C THR A 1040 25.34 -11.21 9.93
N ALA A 1041 24.29 -11.38 10.74
CA ALA A 1041 22.90 -11.02 10.37
C ALA A 1041 21.94 -11.04 11.59
N MET A 1042 22.02 -10.01 12.44
CA MET A 1042 20.94 -9.65 13.36
C MET A 1042 20.66 -8.16 13.17
N ALA A 1043 19.76 -7.86 12.23
CA ALA A 1043 18.93 -6.65 12.19
C ALA A 1043 18.05 -6.72 10.94
N ILE A 1044 16.84 -6.15 11.04
CA ILE A 1044 15.84 -5.93 9.99
C ILE A 1044 14.81 -7.07 9.84
N TYR A 1045 13.84 -7.10 10.76
CA TYR A 1045 12.39 -6.90 10.50
C TYR A 1045 11.60 -7.16 11.80
N GLU A 1046 11.68 -6.22 12.75
CA GLU A 1046 10.61 -5.99 13.73
C GLU A 1046 9.95 -4.66 13.33
N ASN A 1047 8.69 -4.70 12.89
CA ASN A 1047 7.71 -3.62 13.02
C ASN A 1047 6.39 -4.03 12.36
N PHE A 1048 5.53 -4.74 13.11
CA PHE A 1048 4.08 -4.60 13.03
C PHE A 1048 3.51 -4.90 14.42
N THR A 1049 3.29 -3.84 15.20
CA THR A 1049 2.48 -3.90 16.42
C THR A 1049 1.01 -4.12 16.06
N PRO A 1050 0.29 -5.05 16.70
CA PRO A 1050 -1.15 -5.20 16.55
C PRO A 1050 -1.86 -4.01 17.21
N GLY A 1051 -2.81 -3.40 16.50
CA GLY A 1051 -3.68 -2.36 17.05
C GLY A 1051 -4.51 -2.89 18.22
N SER A 1052 -4.47 -2.18 19.35
CA SER A 1052 -5.28 -2.43 20.53
C SER A 1052 -6.74 -2.06 20.27
N GLY A 1053 -7.64 -3.05 20.37
CA GLY A 1053 -9.08 -2.84 20.20
C GLY A 1053 -9.94 -3.96 20.77
N PHE A 1054 -9.64 -4.46 21.97
CA PHE A 1054 -10.57 -5.30 22.74
C PHE A 1054 -11.24 -4.47 23.84
N GLY A 1055 -12.45 -3.99 23.56
CA GLY A 1055 -13.36 -3.48 24.57
C GLY A 1055 -13.86 -4.63 25.45
N LYS A 1056 -13.38 -4.68 26.68
CA LYS A 1056 -13.93 -5.52 27.76
C LYS A 1056 -15.31 -4.99 28.16
N ALA A 1057 -16.35 -5.79 27.96
CA ALA A 1057 -17.62 -5.62 28.66
C ALA A 1057 -17.73 -6.70 29.75
N ASN A 1058 -17.37 -6.36 30.98
CA ASN A 1058 -17.83 -7.06 32.18
C ASN A 1058 -18.53 -6.02 33.06
N GLY A 1059 -19.86 -6.06 33.08
CA GLY A 1059 -20.63 -5.50 34.17
C GLY A 1059 -20.75 -6.52 35.29
N TYR A 1060 -20.57 -6.10 36.55
CA TYR A 1060 -21.56 -6.22 37.62
C TYR A 1060 -20.99 -5.75 38.97
N HIS A 1061 -21.76 -4.85 39.57
CA HIS A 1061 -21.96 -4.57 41.00
C HIS A 1061 -20.88 -3.87 41.86
N THR A 1062 -21.44 -2.85 42.55
CA THR A 1062 -20.98 -2.01 43.68
C THR A 1062 -19.95 -0.93 43.42
#